data_AF-A0A920DFS8-F1
#
_entry.id   AF-A0A920DFS8-F1
#
_cell.length_a   1.000
_cell.length_b   1.000
_cell.length_c   1.000
_cell.angle_alpha   90.00
_cell.angle_beta   90.00
_cell.angle_gamma   90.00
#
_symmetry.space_group_name_H-M   'P 1'
#
loop_
_entity.id
_entity.type
_entity.pdbx_description
1 polymer ?
#
loop_
_entity_poly.entity_id
_entity_poly.type
_entity_poly.pdbx_seq_one_letter_code
_entity_poly.pdbx_strand_id
1 'polypeptide(L)'
;MLSIIKFYFFYFLFFLGLINSSIAEDYSLSFNGTNEYVSVPFDSTMNPSGNFSVSAWVKLSNKNAYRSAVTSRSETVNGNQTGGYMLYISNANKWQFWNGFGNTGGLWKQANSSTRIIENTWQMQTVTYDHANTHMRLYVDGILVAQNNSASLVANTDKPLYIGAGRTNKHPHDVDPPQFHFNGKIDDVAIWNAMLSSDEIVQLYNSGETLYAGDNYGNYTSSGSLQEYWTMDTEVSGENNGTGTTLFGEKNNNDGTFVNTPDWDDADFPGTVPSLSSSSPADDETNVLTDINIVLNFSEIIKVNTGNITLKKTSDDSVVEIFDINGANVSLSSNTQITIDPTDFLEKNTDYYVLIDATAIVDLSRNNYGGISNKTTYNFSTGGKGATNPLDDKDVVASIEAQTEAPKKVLQHITTPIFNRLNWIRGYETDNNLNSQKIKFNIVNPKIDKILNIIPETVSLNKIPTRLEDDWLFWSEGSISVGRVGETSTSSFKEIDTNAITIGWDKKIDQKKIHGYAITYTKDDVKVGDNGSTLDVESYSFSTYATFHRKENSYVEGILGTSKLDLRNKRVKNNNSLKGDRNGKQFFGSIHYINTISNEKVNISPNLRLDLSYTKLTDYTETGSNAISYDEQTVETAGIFGGFTFNKEVFKDDYIIRPSAGFELGLDLSPNSDISLNYVSDPNTKYTKSIDQQGEESIKGKVGFDLLKDNGWSLMAFYERNQSQNRHSDTFYFLTGYVVSKDEEYVMKIDENKTSLVYKKNIDGVDIKFDSGYELFTENPDYYFNLKLTRNF
;
A
#
# COMPACT_ATOMS: atom_id res chain seq x y z
N MET A 1 -36.10 23.23 1.03
CA MET A 1 -36.01 22.82 -0.39
C MET A 1 -34.80 21.92 -0.68
N LEU A 2 -33.66 22.04 0.03
CA LEU A 2 -32.54 21.08 -0.09
C LEU A 2 -32.69 19.75 0.70
N SER A 3 -33.69 19.62 1.59
CA SER A 3 -33.92 18.39 2.37
C SER A 3 -34.83 17.36 1.69
N ILE A 4 -35.50 17.73 0.60
CA ILE A 4 -36.41 16.85 -0.15
C ILE A 4 -35.68 16.18 -1.33
N ILE A 5 -34.57 16.76 -1.80
CA ILE A 5 -33.78 16.21 -2.92
C ILE A 5 -32.90 15.02 -2.47
N LYS A 6 -32.46 14.98 -1.21
CA LYS A 6 -31.72 13.80 -0.68
C LYS A 6 -32.61 12.57 -0.42
N PHE A 7 -33.91 12.77 -0.17
CA PHE A 7 -34.83 11.67 0.11
C PHE A 7 -35.33 10.97 -1.18
N TYR A 8 -35.33 11.68 -2.31
CA TYR A 8 -35.67 11.10 -3.61
C TYR A 8 -34.45 10.61 -4.41
N PHE A 9 -33.22 11.04 -4.10
CA PHE A 9 -32.01 10.52 -4.75
C PHE A 9 -31.66 9.09 -4.31
N PHE A 10 -32.04 8.70 -3.09
CA PHE A 10 -31.84 7.34 -2.58
C PHE A 10 -32.89 6.32 -3.08
N TYR A 11 -34.10 6.78 -3.44
CA TYR A 11 -35.13 5.92 -4.04
C TYR A 11 -35.04 5.83 -5.56
N PHE A 12 -34.43 6.83 -6.23
CA PHE A 12 -34.27 6.80 -7.69
C PHE A 12 -33.13 5.88 -8.15
N LEU A 13 -32.17 5.54 -7.27
CA LEU A 13 -31.19 4.47 -7.50
C LEU A 13 -31.71 3.07 -7.14
N PHE A 14 -32.81 2.96 -6.40
CA PHE A 14 -33.42 1.68 -6.05
C PHE A 14 -34.38 1.14 -7.15
N PHE A 15 -34.66 1.93 -8.18
CA PHE A 15 -35.60 1.58 -9.26
C PHE A 15 -34.96 1.42 -10.65
N LEU A 16 -33.63 1.41 -10.73
CA LEU A 16 -32.87 1.11 -11.96
C LEU A 16 -31.87 -0.04 -11.80
N GLY A 17 -31.94 -0.77 -10.67
CA GLY A 17 -31.08 -1.92 -10.36
C GLY A 17 -31.85 -3.20 -10.06
N LEU A 18 -33.11 -3.31 -10.49
CA LEU A 18 -33.79 -4.60 -10.59
C LEU A 18 -33.63 -5.09 -12.03
N ILE A 19 -32.38 -5.41 -12.40
CA ILE A 19 -32.19 -6.55 -13.28
C ILE A 19 -32.50 -7.72 -12.37
N ASN A 20 -33.48 -8.54 -12.71
CA ASN A 20 -33.62 -9.84 -12.09
C ASN A 20 -32.27 -10.51 -12.30
N SER A 21 -31.42 -10.54 -11.27
CA SER A 21 -30.25 -11.41 -11.26
C SER A 21 -30.83 -12.80 -11.09
N SER A 22 -31.26 -13.38 -12.21
CA SER A 22 -31.49 -14.80 -12.32
C SER A 22 -30.16 -15.48 -12.02
N ILE A 23 -30.25 -16.64 -11.39
CA ILE A 23 -29.11 -17.53 -11.31
C ILE A 23 -28.87 -17.96 -12.76
N ALA A 24 -27.81 -17.46 -13.39
CA ALA A 24 -27.30 -18.05 -14.62
C ALA A 24 -26.87 -19.48 -14.27
N GLU A 25 -27.60 -20.44 -14.81
CA GLU A 25 -27.33 -21.86 -14.76
C GLU A 25 -26.83 -22.26 -16.15
N ASP A 26 -25.79 -23.09 -16.18
CA ASP A 26 -25.18 -23.63 -17.40
C ASP A 26 -26.07 -24.73 -17.98
N TYR A 27 -26.25 -24.73 -19.31
CA TYR A 27 -27.02 -25.76 -20.02
C TYR A 27 -26.29 -26.13 -21.30
N SER A 28 -26.60 -27.30 -21.84
CA SER A 28 -26.23 -27.66 -23.20
C SER A 28 -27.45 -28.01 -24.05
N LEU A 29 -27.25 -28.05 -25.38
CA LEU A 29 -28.27 -28.57 -26.31
C LEU A 29 -27.95 -29.98 -26.75
N SER A 30 -28.91 -30.89 -26.59
CA SER A 30 -28.87 -32.28 -27.01
C SER A 30 -29.55 -32.47 -28.37
N PHE A 31 -28.90 -33.23 -29.25
CA PHE A 31 -29.33 -33.50 -30.63
C PHE A 31 -29.35 -35.01 -30.91
N ASN A 32 -30.43 -35.49 -31.54
CA ASN A 32 -30.70 -36.90 -31.83
C ASN A 32 -29.95 -37.49 -33.05
N GLY A 33 -29.27 -36.65 -33.83
CA GLY A 33 -28.54 -37.05 -35.03
C GLY A 33 -29.37 -37.43 -36.25
N THR A 34 -30.68 -37.24 -36.25
CA THR A 34 -31.58 -37.63 -37.34
C THR A 34 -32.19 -36.45 -38.08
N ASN A 35 -32.70 -35.44 -37.37
CA ASN A 35 -33.41 -34.30 -37.97
C ASN A 35 -33.43 -33.01 -37.12
N GLU A 36 -32.87 -33.03 -35.92
CA GLU A 36 -32.81 -31.90 -34.98
C GLU A 36 -31.64 -30.96 -35.31
N TYR A 37 -31.88 -29.65 -35.19
CA TYR A 37 -30.87 -28.59 -35.31
C TYR A 37 -31.46 -27.23 -34.87
N VAL A 38 -30.60 -26.24 -34.64
CA VAL A 38 -30.97 -24.83 -34.48
C VAL A 38 -30.69 -24.09 -35.79
N SER A 39 -31.65 -23.29 -36.25
CA SER A 39 -31.53 -22.41 -37.42
C SER A 39 -31.39 -20.96 -36.98
N VAL A 40 -30.22 -20.38 -37.20
CA VAL A 40 -29.95 -18.95 -36.98
C VAL A 40 -30.07 -18.21 -38.31
N PRO A 41 -30.89 -17.15 -38.41
CA PRO A 41 -31.00 -16.33 -39.61
C PRO A 41 -29.64 -15.85 -40.13
N PHE A 42 -29.54 -15.62 -41.43
CA PHE A 42 -28.31 -15.10 -42.03
C PHE A 42 -27.99 -13.70 -41.49
N ASP A 43 -26.78 -13.52 -40.95
CA ASP A 43 -26.12 -12.23 -40.76
C ASP A 43 -24.70 -12.27 -41.34
N SER A 44 -24.22 -11.17 -41.90
CA SER A 44 -22.85 -11.03 -42.37
C SER A 44 -21.78 -11.17 -41.26
N THR A 45 -22.10 -10.87 -40.00
CA THR A 45 -21.17 -10.92 -38.85
C THR A 45 -20.68 -12.33 -38.55
N MET A 46 -21.55 -13.34 -38.70
CA MET A 46 -21.23 -14.76 -38.55
C MET A 46 -20.67 -15.40 -39.83
N ASN A 47 -20.50 -14.61 -40.89
CA ASN A 47 -20.04 -15.07 -42.21
C ASN A 47 -18.84 -14.25 -42.74
N PRO A 48 -17.74 -14.16 -41.97
CA PRO A 48 -16.62 -13.28 -42.29
C PRO A 48 -15.88 -13.70 -43.57
N SER A 49 -15.48 -12.70 -44.36
CA SER A 49 -14.58 -12.88 -45.51
C SER A 49 -13.10 -12.63 -45.18
N GLY A 50 -12.81 -12.08 -43.99
CA GLY A 50 -11.47 -11.81 -43.49
C GLY A 50 -10.96 -12.88 -42.51
N ASN A 51 -10.10 -12.47 -41.58
CA ASN A 51 -9.67 -13.34 -40.48
C ASN A 51 -10.86 -13.69 -39.60
N PHE A 52 -10.92 -14.94 -39.13
CA PHE A 52 -11.97 -15.36 -38.21
C PHE A 52 -11.56 -16.56 -37.38
N SER A 53 -12.31 -16.76 -36.30
CA SER A 53 -12.29 -17.97 -35.50
C SER A 53 -13.70 -18.41 -35.16
N VAL A 54 -13.89 -19.72 -34.99
CA VAL A 54 -15.15 -20.31 -34.50
C VAL A 54 -14.81 -21.34 -33.45
N SER A 55 -15.51 -21.31 -32.32
CA SER A 55 -15.37 -22.28 -31.24
C SER A 55 -16.72 -22.87 -30.87
N ALA A 56 -16.72 -24.12 -30.41
CA ALA A 56 -17.86 -24.77 -29.79
C ALA A 56 -17.36 -25.86 -28.84
N TRP A 57 -18.01 -26.00 -27.69
CA TRP A 57 -17.91 -27.21 -26.89
C TRP A 57 -18.82 -28.27 -27.45
N VAL A 58 -18.31 -29.49 -27.59
CA VAL A 58 -19.03 -30.57 -28.25
C VAL A 58 -18.80 -31.90 -27.54
N LYS A 59 -19.89 -32.58 -27.19
CA LYS A 59 -19.88 -33.94 -26.65
C LYS A 59 -20.56 -34.90 -27.63
N LEU A 60 -19.74 -35.66 -28.33
CA LEU A 60 -20.23 -36.57 -29.36
C LEU A 60 -20.79 -37.88 -28.78
N SER A 61 -22.02 -38.26 -29.17
CA SER A 61 -22.54 -39.62 -28.97
C SER A 61 -22.16 -40.53 -30.16
N ASN A 62 -21.68 -41.75 -29.87
CA ASN A 62 -21.15 -42.67 -30.87
C ASN A 62 -22.07 -42.88 -32.08
N LYS A 63 -21.61 -42.44 -33.27
CA LYS A 63 -22.34 -42.60 -34.53
C LYS A 63 -21.38 -42.65 -35.73
N ASN A 64 -21.40 -43.74 -36.49
CA ASN A 64 -20.58 -43.90 -37.70
C ASN A 64 -21.21 -43.23 -38.93
N ALA A 65 -21.44 -41.92 -38.86
CA ALA A 65 -22.00 -41.13 -39.95
C ALA A 65 -21.33 -39.76 -40.06
N TYR A 66 -21.41 -39.12 -41.22
CA TYR A 66 -20.97 -37.74 -41.36
C TYR A 66 -21.96 -36.79 -40.68
N ARG A 67 -21.43 -35.77 -40.00
CA ARG A 67 -22.21 -34.85 -39.14
C ARG A 67 -21.48 -33.53 -38.93
N SER A 68 -22.19 -32.47 -38.54
CA SER A 68 -21.61 -31.14 -38.34
C SER A 68 -22.12 -30.52 -37.05
N ALA A 69 -21.23 -29.93 -36.25
CA ALA A 69 -21.60 -29.22 -35.02
C ALA A 69 -22.09 -27.80 -35.36
N VAL A 70 -21.30 -27.05 -36.14
CA VAL A 70 -21.62 -25.68 -36.56
C VAL A 70 -21.37 -25.53 -38.06
N THR A 71 -22.33 -24.96 -38.78
CA THR A 71 -22.27 -24.82 -40.23
C THR A 71 -22.76 -23.46 -40.68
N SER A 72 -21.89 -22.74 -41.36
CA SER A 72 -22.24 -21.63 -42.23
C SER A 72 -21.94 -22.06 -43.66
N ARG A 73 -22.95 -22.16 -44.53
CA ARG A 73 -22.75 -22.72 -45.87
C ARG A 73 -23.70 -22.16 -46.91
N SER A 74 -23.14 -21.68 -48.01
CA SER A 74 -23.87 -21.39 -49.25
C SER A 74 -23.49 -22.37 -50.36
N GLU A 75 -24.48 -22.86 -51.10
CA GLU A 75 -24.31 -23.55 -52.39
C GLU A 75 -24.89 -22.65 -53.49
N THR A 76 -24.07 -21.97 -54.30
CA THR A 76 -24.60 -21.15 -55.41
C THR A 76 -25.03 -22.01 -56.61
N VAL A 77 -26.18 -21.67 -57.18
CA VAL A 77 -26.96 -22.44 -58.15
C VAL A 77 -26.42 -22.34 -59.58
N ASN A 78 -26.54 -23.43 -60.35
CA ASN A 78 -26.09 -23.61 -61.75
C ASN A 78 -24.57 -23.70 -62.00
N GLY A 79 -23.83 -24.31 -61.06
CA GLY A 79 -22.46 -24.72 -61.37
C GLY A 79 -21.55 -25.04 -60.18
N ASN A 80 -22.10 -25.21 -58.98
CA ASN A 80 -21.43 -25.48 -57.70
C ASN A 80 -20.45 -24.37 -57.29
N GLN A 81 -20.72 -23.67 -56.20
CA GLN A 81 -19.67 -22.92 -55.52
C GLN A 81 -19.83 -23.25 -54.05
N THR A 82 -18.79 -23.81 -53.44
CA THR A 82 -18.72 -24.06 -52.00
C THR A 82 -18.35 -22.75 -51.33
N GLY A 83 -19.21 -22.25 -50.44
CA GLY A 83 -18.95 -21.06 -49.63
C GLY A 83 -19.25 -21.31 -48.16
N GLY A 84 -18.60 -20.55 -47.28
CA GLY A 84 -18.71 -20.63 -45.83
C GLY A 84 -17.72 -21.62 -45.20
N TYR A 85 -18.06 -22.08 -44.01
CA TYR A 85 -17.24 -22.95 -43.17
C TYR A 85 -18.06 -24.00 -42.40
N MET A 86 -17.42 -25.12 -42.04
CA MET A 86 -18.05 -26.18 -41.27
C MET A 86 -17.11 -26.78 -40.22
N LEU A 87 -17.61 -26.89 -38.99
CA LEU A 87 -17.05 -27.72 -37.92
C LEU A 87 -17.62 -29.13 -38.09
N TYR A 88 -16.92 -29.94 -38.89
CA TYR A 88 -17.42 -31.19 -39.41
C TYR A 88 -16.80 -32.39 -38.70
N ILE A 89 -17.49 -33.52 -38.76
CA ILE A 89 -17.01 -34.78 -38.23
C ILE A 89 -17.21 -35.89 -39.26
N SER A 90 -16.12 -36.59 -39.53
CA SER A 90 -16.14 -37.72 -40.46
C SER A 90 -16.93 -38.92 -39.93
N ASN A 91 -17.36 -39.80 -40.83
CA ASN A 91 -17.96 -41.11 -40.48
C ASN A 91 -17.03 -42.04 -39.67
N ALA A 92 -15.73 -41.73 -39.59
CA ALA A 92 -14.74 -42.41 -38.75
C ALA A 92 -14.54 -41.74 -37.37
N ASN A 93 -15.41 -40.78 -37.02
CA ASN A 93 -15.38 -40.01 -35.77
C ASN A 93 -14.07 -39.23 -35.60
N LYS A 94 -13.67 -38.48 -36.63
CA LYS A 94 -12.54 -37.54 -36.56
C LYS A 94 -12.99 -36.12 -36.85
N TRP A 95 -12.48 -35.17 -36.07
CA TRP A 95 -12.68 -33.74 -36.27
C TRP A 95 -12.15 -33.27 -37.63
N GLN A 96 -12.91 -32.42 -38.30
CA GLN A 96 -12.56 -31.82 -39.58
C GLN A 96 -13.02 -30.36 -39.59
N PHE A 97 -12.21 -29.50 -40.19
CA PHE A 97 -12.57 -28.12 -40.49
C PHE A 97 -12.65 -27.95 -42.00
N TRP A 98 -13.80 -27.58 -42.55
CA TRP A 98 -14.00 -27.44 -43.98
C TRP A 98 -14.30 -25.99 -44.34
N ASN A 99 -13.58 -25.42 -45.31
CA ASN A 99 -13.82 -24.08 -45.86
C ASN A 99 -14.16 -24.15 -47.36
N GLY A 100 -15.21 -23.42 -47.72
CA GLY A 100 -15.64 -23.25 -49.11
C GLY A 100 -14.71 -22.31 -49.85
N PHE A 101 -14.42 -22.61 -51.11
CA PHE A 101 -13.47 -21.82 -51.92
C PHE A 101 -13.97 -21.51 -53.33
N GLY A 102 -15.29 -21.52 -53.53
CA GLY A 102 -15.92 -21.19 -54.81
C GLY A 102 -15.77 -22.27 -55.88
N ASN A 103 -15.57 -23.53 -55.48
CA ASN A 103 -15.25 -24.61 -56.42
C ASN A 103 -16.48 -25.20 -57.14
N THR A 104 -16.39 -25.32 -58.47
CA THR A 104 -17.41 -25.86 -59.39
C THR A 104 -17.62 -27.37 -59.40
N GLY A 105 -16.85 -28.11 -58.60
CA GLY A 105 -17.00 -29.54 -58.35
C GLY A 105 -17.52 -29.92 -56.96
N GLY A 106 -17.91 -28.95 -56.12
CA GLY A 106 -18.37 -29.23 -54.75
C GLY A 106 -17.24 -29.62 -53.78
N LEU A 107 -15.98 -29.34 -54.14
CA LEU A 107 -14.83 -29.61 -53.28
C LEU A 107 -14.70 -28.56 -52.17
N TRP A 108 -14.12 -28.98 -51.05
CA TRP A 108 -13.85 -28.14 -49.87
C TRP A 108 -12.36 -28.17 -49.53
N LYS A 109 -11.84 -27.05 -49.00
CA LYS A 109 -10.54 -27.05 -48.32
C LYS A 109 -10.74 -27.65 -46.95
N GLN A 110 -9.85 -28.54 -46.53
CA GLN A 110 -10.02 -29.30 -45.30
C GLN A 110 -8.75 -29.26 -44.46
N ALA A 111 -8.92 -29.12 -43.16
CA ALA A 111 -7.95 -29.54 -42.15
C ALA A 111 -8.56 -30.71 -41.37
N ASN A 112 -7.98 -31.90 -41.51
CA ASN A 112 -8.53 -33.15 -40.98
C ASN A 112 -7.65 -33.67 -39.85
N SER A 113 -8.22 -33.88 -38.67
CA SER A 113 -7.49 -34.49 -37.56
C SER A 113 -7.09 -35.93 -37.90
N SER A 114 -5.91 -36.34 -37.45
CA SER A 114 -5.45 -37.73 -37.52
C SER A 114 -6.04 -38.59 -36.39
N THR A 115 -6.46 -37.97 -35.27
CA THR A 115 -6.99 -38.63 -34.08
C THR A 115 -8.51 -38.79 -34.12
N ARG A 116 -9.00 -39.81 -33.42
CA ARG A 116 -10.44 -40.03 -33.23
C ARG A 116 -10.92 -39.18 -32.05
N ILE A 117 -12.15 -38.71 -32.13
CA ILE A 117 -12.89 -38.02 -31.06
C ILE A 117 -13.05 -38.98 -29.87
N ILE A 118 -12.93 -38.46 -28.65
CA ILE A 118 -13.25 -39.19 -27.44
C ILE A 118 -14.77 -39.11 -27.24
N GLU A 119 -15.46 -40.22 -27.49
CA GLU A 119 -16.93 -40.26 -27.43
C GLU A 119 -17.43 -40.10 -25.99
N ASN A 120 -18.57 -39.41 -25.83
CA ASN A 120 -19.19 -39.11 -24.55
C ASN A 120 -18.29 -38.31 -23.59
N THR A 121 -17.37 -37.51 -24.12
CA THR A 121 -16.56 -36.53 -23.37
C THR A 121 -16.69 -35.18 -24.05
N TRP A 122 -16.84 -34.12 -23.26
CA TRP A 122 -16.81 -32.73 -23.76
C TRP A 122 -15.43 -32.44 -24.31
N GLN A 123 -15.38 -31.92 -25.54
CA GLN A 123 -14.16 -31.44 -26.17
C GLN A 123 -14.42 -30.07 -26.79
N MET A 124 -13.49 -29.13 -26.61
CA MET A 124 -13.59 -27.80 -27.22
C MET A 124 -12.98 -27.84 -28.62
N GLN A 125 -13.81 -27.64 -29.65
CA GLN A 125 -13.34 -27.52 -31.02
C GLN A 125 -13.22 -26.05 -31.39
N THR A 126 -11.99 -25.59 -31.67
CA THR A 126 -11.75 -24.24 -32.17
C THR A 126 -11.07 -24.28 -33.52
N VAL A 127 -11.55 -23.46 -34.45
CA VAL A 127 -10.94 -23.30 -35.77
C VAL A 127 -10.53 -21.86 -35.98
N THR A 128 -9.43 -21.64 -36.68
CA THR A 128 -8.96 -20.29 -37.02
C THR A 128 -8.63 -20.19 -38.49
N TYR A 129 -8.87 -19.02 -39.06
CA TYR A 129 -8.58 -18.70 -40.45
C TYR A 129 -7.80 -17.39 -40.55
N ASP A 130 -6.64 -17.46 -41.19
CA ASP A 130 -5.80 -16.33 -41.57
C ASP A 130 -6.01 -16.04 -43.06
N HIS A 131 -6.76 -14.99 -43.35
CA HIS A 131 -7.09 -14.59 -44.71
C HIS A 131 -5.87 -14.10 -45.49
N ALA A 132 -4.93 -13.40 -44.82
CA ALA A 132 -3.75 -12.85 -45.48
C ALA A 132 -2.82 -13.97 -46.00
N ASN A 133 -2.68 -15.05 -45.23
CA ASN A 133 -1.82 -16.18 -45.59
C ASN A 133 -2.57 -17.41 -46.13
N THR A 134 -3.91 -17.40 -46.17
CA THR A 134 -4.77 -18.53 -46.56
C THR A 134 -4.53 -19.79 -45.71
N HIS A 135 -4.26 -19.61 -44.42
CA HIS A 135 -4.03 -20.71 -43.47
C HIS A 135 -5.31 -20.99 -42.67
N MET A 136 -5.72 -22.25 -42.65
CA MET A 136 -6.79 -22.72 -41.76
C MET A 136 -6.22 -23.71 -40.74
N ARG A 137 -6.64 -23.59 -39.48
CA ARG A 137 -6.17 -24.42 -38.37
C ARG A 137 -7.35 -24.97 -37.58
N LEU A 138 -7.17 -26.17 -37.03
CA LEU A 138 -8.13 -26.88 -36.21
C LEU A 138 -7.44 -27.26 -34.89
N TYR A 139 -8.01 -26.78 -33.80
CA TYR A 139 -7.61 -27.03 -32.44
C TYR A 139 -8.67 -27.88 -31.73
N VAL A 140 -8.22 -28.76 -30.84
CA VAL A 140 -9.07 -29.56 -29.95
C VAL A 140 -8.46 -29.45 -28.57
N ASP A 141 -9.27 -29.04 -27.59
CA ASP A 141 -8.86 -28.91 -26.17
C ASP A 141 -7.59 -28.03 -26.01
N GLY A 142 -7.56 -26.90 -26.73
CA GLY A 142 -6.41 -25.98 -26.75
C GLY A 142 -5.25 -26.39 -27.67
N ILE A 143 -5.23 -27.61 -28.21
CA ILE A 143 -4.09 -28.17 -28.94
C ILE A 143 -4.33 -28.15 -30.45
N LEU A 144 -3.36 -27.66 -31.24
CA LEU A 144 -3.42 -27.71 -32.70
C LEU A 144 -3.35 -29.17 -33.20
N VAL A 145 -4.42 -29.69 -33.79
CA VAL A 145 -4.50 -31.09 -34.28
C VAL A 145 -4.42 -31.22 -35.79
N ALA A 146 -4.76 -30.17 -36.55
CA ALA A 146 -4.63 -30.16 -38.01
C ALA A 146 -4.52 -28.75 -38.57
N GLN A 147 -3.89 -28.62 -39.74
CA GLN A 147 -3.82 -27.35 -40.49
C GLN A 147 -3.78 -27.59 -41.99
N ASN A 148 -4.20 -26.59 -42.76
CA ASN A 148 -4.03 -26.53 -44.21
C ASN A 148 -3.57 -25.13 -44.61
N ASN A 149 -2.39 -25.06 -45.22
CA ASN A 149 -1.69 -23.82 -45.53
C ASN A 149 -1.99 -23.29 -46.95
N SER A 150 -3.04 -23.78 -47.59
CA SER A 150 -3.44 -23.37 -48.94
C SER A 150 -4.96 -23.43 -49.08
N ALA A 151 -5.64 -22.72 -48.20
CA ALA A 151 -7.08 -22.72 -48.05
C ALA A 151 -7.67 -21.35 -48.38
N SER A 152 -7.92 -21.04 -49.65
CA SER A 152 -8.73 -19.87 -50.02
C SER A 152 -10.15 -20.00 -49.49
N LEU A 153 -10.80 -18.88 -49.16
CA LEU A 153 -12.17 -18.82 -48.63
C LEU A 153 -13.10 -18.04 -49.57
N VAL A 154 -14.32 -18.54 -49.75
CA VAL A 154 -15.48 -17.78 -50.22
C VAL A 154 -16.50 -17.79 -49.10
N ALA A 155 -16.95 -16.63 -48.63
CA ALA A 155 -17.92 -16.52 -47.54
C ALA A 155 -19.32 -17.00 -47.97
N ASN A 156 -20.12 -17.44 -47.01
CA ASN A 156 -21.56 -17.62 -47.18
C ASN A 156 -22.23 -16.23 -47.19
N THR A 157 -23.14 -15.97 -48.13
CA THR A 157 -23.70 -14.63 -48.36
C THR A 157 -25.21 -14.53 -48.17
N ASP A 158 -25.90 -15.66 -48.02
CA ASP A 158 -27.37 -15.66 -48.06
C ASP A 158 -28.03 -16.82 -47.30
N LYS A 159 -27.26 -17.73 -46.69
CA LYS A 159 -27.83 -18.91 -46.02
C LYS A 159 -27.74 -18.82 -44.50
N PRO A 160 -28.76 -19.32 -43.78
CA PRO A 160 -28.73 -19.47 -42.32
C PRO A 160 -27.49 -20.21 -41.82
N LEU A 161 -27.09 -19.91 -40.59
CA LEU A 161 -26.16 -20.74 -39.83
C LEU A 161 -26.94 -21.84 -39.11
N TYR A 162 -26.42 -23.07 -39.14
CA TYR A 162 -26.99 -24.21 -38.43
C TYR A 162 -26.07 -24.68 -37.31
N ILE A 163 -26.64 -24.87 -36.12
CA ILE A 163 -26.04 -25.60 -35.02
C ILE A 163 -26.70 -26.99 -34.98
N GLY A 164 -25.92 -28.05 -35.12
CA GLY A 164 -26.41 -29.44 -35.15
C GLY A 164 -26.75 -30.01 -36.53
N ALA A 165 -26.47 -29.31 -37.64
CA ALA A 165 -26.63 -29.83 -39.01
C ALA A 165 -25.57 -29.28 -39.98
N GLY A 166 -25.28 -30.03 -41.06
CA GLY A 166 -24.14 -29.78 -41.97
C GLY A 166 -24.44 -29.33 -43.39
N ARG A 167 -25.71 -29.29 -43.80
CA ARG A 167 -26.07 -28.89 -45.17
C ARG A 167 -27.36 -28.09 -45.20
N THR A 168 -27.27 -26.90 -45.78
CA THR A 168 -28.37 -26.00 -46.15
C THR A 168 -28.91 -26.39 -47.53
N ASN A 169 -30.22 -26.24 -47.77
CA ASN A 169 -30.92 -26.78 -48.94
C ASN A 169 -30.29 -26.35 -50.28
N LYS A 170 -30.42 -27.20 -51.30
CA LYS A 170 -29.93 -26.96 -52.67
C LYS A 170 -30.94 -26.10 -53.45
N HIS A 171 -30.78 -24.80 -53.58
CA HIS A 171 -31.65 -24.01 -54.48
C HIS A 171 -31.49 -24.49 -55.95
N PRO A 172 -32.55 -24.63 -56.78
CA PRO A 172 -33.95 -24.24 -56.56
C PRO A 172 -34.80 -25.34 -55.91
N HIS A 173 -34.18 -26.42 -55.44
CA HIS A 173 -34.80 -27.52 -54.72
C HIS A 173 -34.72 -27.28 -53.21
N ASP A 174 -35.48 -26.31 -52.71
CA ASP A 174 -35.74 -26.13 -51.26
C ASP A 174 -36.57 -27.30 -50.65
N VAL A 175 -36.55 -28.47 -51.29
CA VAL A 175 -37.31 -29.68 -50.97
C VAL A 175 -36.45 -30.80 -50.36
N ASP A 176 -35.12 -30.70 -50.42
CA ASP A 176 -34.24 -31.65 -49.72
C ASP A 176 -34.08 -31.21 -48.26
N PRO A 177 -34.37 -32.07 -47.26
CA PRO A 177 -34.15 -31.72 -45.86
C PRO A 177 -32.67 -31.51 -45.57
N PRO A 178 -32.32 -30.71 -44.53
CA PRO A 178 -30.95 -30.61 -44.03
C PRO A 178 -30.31 -31.99 -43.81
N GLN A 179 -28.98 -32.06 -43.93
CA GLN A 179 -28.23 -33.31 -43.82
C GLN A 179 -27.08 -33.17 -42.83
N PHE A 180 -26.49 -34.31 -42.48
CA PHE A 180 -25.35 -34.41 -41.55
C PHE A 180 -25.68 -33.91 -40.14
N HIS A 181 -26.82 -34.38 -39.62
CA HIS A 181 -27.28 -34.06 -38.28
C HIS A 181 -26.31 -34.54 -37.20
N PHE A 182 -26.08 -33.69 -36.21
CA PHE A 182 -25.23 -33.95 -35.07
C PHE A 182 -25.91 -34.85 -34.06
N ASN A 183 -25.16 -35.81 -33.50
CA ASN A 183 -25.64 -36.75 -32.49
C ASN A 183 -24.82 -36.56 -31.22
N GLY A 184 -25.42 -36.00 -30.18
CA GLY A 184 -24.74 -35.63 -28.94
C GLY A 184 -25.11 -34.22 -28.50
N LYS A 185 -24.23 -33.59 -27.71
CA LYS A 185 -24.45 -32.26 -27.16
C LYS A 185 -23.52 -31.19 -27.70
N ILE A 186 -24.01 -29.97 -27.80
CA ILE A 186 -23.25 -28.78 -28.21
C ILE A 186 -23.53 -27.67 -27.19
N ASP A 187 -22.48 -26.92 -26.89
CA ASP A 187 -22.51 -25.78 -26.00
C ASP A 187 -21.51 -24.69 -26.44
N ASP A 188 -21.67 -23.47 -25.93
CA ASP A 188 -20.70 -22.37 -25.99
C ASP A 188 -20.20 -22.08 -27.43
N VAL A 189 -21.14 -21.81 -28.33
CA VAL A 189 -20.83 -21.53 -29.74
C VAL A 189 -20.45 -20.07 -29.93
N ALA A 190 -19.19 -19.79 -30.25
CA ALA A 190 -18.66 -18.44 -30.38
C ALA A 190 -17.98 -18.20 -31.74
N ILE A 191 -18.12 -16.99 -32.27
CA ILE A 191 -17.54 -16.56 -33.56
C ILE A 191 -16.85 -15.22 -33.39
N TRP A 192 -15.59 -15.13 -33.84
CA TRP A 192 -14.80 -13.89 -33.82
C TRP A 192 -14.47 -13.43 -35.23
N ASN A 193 -14.41 -12.11 -35.45
CA ASN A 193 -13.88 -11.51 -36.70
C ASN A 193 -12.35 -11.32 -36.68
N ALA A 194 -11.66 -12.10 -35.85
CA ALA A 194 -10.22 -12.14 -35.75
C ALA A 194 -9.72 -13.59 -35.68
N MET A 195 -8.45 -13.78 -36.03
CA MET A 195 -7.77 -15.06 -35.83
C MET A 195 -7.25 -15.11 -34.40
N LEU A 196 -7.86 -15.95 -33.55
CA LEU A 196 -7.36 -16.23 -32.21
C LEU A 196 -5.96 -16.88 -32.28
N SER A 197 -5.08 -16.45 -31.38
CA SER A 197 -3.76 -17.05 -31.20
C SER A 197 -3.84 -18.39 -30.46
N SER A 198 -2.77 -19.19 -30.49
CA SER A 198 -2.76 -20.48 -29.79
C SER A 198 -2.85 -20.31 -28.26
N ASP A 199 -2.25 -19.26 -27.71
CA ASP A 199 -2.30 -18.97 -26.27
C ASP A 199 -3.71 -18.55 -25.83
N GLU A 200 -4.43 -17.81 -26.67
CA GLU A 200 -5.83 -17.44 -26.42
C GLU A 200 -6.75 -18.66 -26.42
N ILE A 201 -6.53 -19.62 -27.33
CA ILE A 201 -7.33 -20.84 -27.41
C ILE A 201 -7.06 -21.74 -26.20
N VAL A 202 -5.81 -21.84 -25.75
CA VAL A 202 -5.48 -22.54 -24.49
C VAL A 202 -6.18 -21.89 -23.30
N GLN A 203 -6.22 -20.55 -23.27
CA GLN A 203 -6.88 -19.82 -22.19
C GLN A 203 -8.41 -19.98 -22.23
N LEU A 204 -9.04 -20.00 -23.41
CA LEU A 204 -10.48 -20.29 -23.57
C LEU A 204 -10.83 -21.73 -23.15
N TYR A 205 -9.94 -22.69 -23.39
CA TYR A 205 -10.12 -24.07 -22.95
C TYR A 205 -10.00 -24.24 -21.43
N ASN A 206 -9.20 -23.39 -20.78
CA ASN A 206 -9.00 -23.32 -19.32
C ASN A 206 -8.91 -24.69 -18.60
N SER A 207 -8.16 -25.63 -19.18
CA SER A 207 -7.98 -27.01 -18.65
C SER A 207 -9.24 -27.87 -18.54
N GLY A 208 -10.30 -27.54 -19.27
CA GLY A 208 -11.58 -28.25 -19.21
C GLY A 208 -12.67 -27.45 -18.52
N GLU A 209 -12.30 -26.44 -17.74
CA GLU A 209 -13.24 -25.42 -17.27
C GLU A 209 -13.60 -24.52 -18.45
N THR A 210 -14.86 -24.13 -18.58
CA THR A 210 -15.27 -23.18 -19.60
C THR A 210 -14.67 -21.79 -19.31
N LEU A 211 -14.75 -20.88 -20.27
CA LEU A 211 -14.42 -19.48 -20.06
C LEU A 211 -15.40 -18.64 -20.85
N TYR A 212 -16.02 -17.66 -20.19
CA TYR A 212 -16.97 -16.79 -20.86
C TYR A 212 -16.29 -15.96 -21.95
N ALA A 213 -16.59 -16.27 -23.21
CA ALA A 213 -15.90 -15.68 -24.36
C ALA A 213 -16.07 -14.14 -24.46
N GLY A 214 -17.10 -13.57 -23.84
CA GLY A 214 -17.33 -12.13 -23.85
C GLY A 214 -16.39 -11.30 -22.96
N ASP A 215 -15.66 -11.93 -22.03
CA ASP A 215 -14.79 -11.23 -21.08
C ASP A 215 -13.33 -11.65 -21.23
N ASN A 216 -12.41 -10.68 -21.28
CA ASN A 216 -10.97 -10.96 -21.36
C ASN A 216 -10.45 -11.50 -20.02
N TYR A 217 -9.58 -12.52 -20.06
CA TYR A 217 -8.94 -13.09 -18.89
C TYR A 217 -7.61 -13.77 -19.27
N GLY A 218 -6.57 -13.58 -18.45
CA GLY A 218 -5.24 -14.15 -18.73
C GLY A 218 -4.71 -13.72 -20.10
N ASN A 219 -4.33 -14.70 -20.93
CA ASN A 219 -3.86 -14.44 -22.30
C ASN A 219 -5.00 -14.27 -23.31
N TYR A 220 -6.26 -14.55 -22.94
CA TYR A 220 -7.42 -14.28 -23.79
C TYR A 220 -7.73 -12.79 -23.80
N THR A 221 -7.46 -12.14 -24.94
CA THR A 221 -7.59 -10.67 -25.10
C THR A 221 -8.48 -10.25 -26.27
N SER A 222 -9.04 -11.22 -26.99
CA SER A 222 -9.81 -11.01 -28.21
C SER A 222 -11.33 -10.85 -28.01
N SER A 223 -11.83 -10.63 -26.79
CA SER A 223 -13.28 -10.47 -26.57
C SER A 223 -13.88 -9.30 -27.36
N GLY A 224 -13.11 -8.25 -27.65
CA GLY A 224 -13.53 -7.13 -28.50
C GLY A 224 -13.74 -7.48 -29.99
N SER A 225 -13.29 -8.67 -30.42
CA SER A 225 -13.52 -9.20 -31.77
C SER A 225 -14.63 -10.26 -31.84
N LEU A 226 -15.20 -10.64 -30.69
CA LEU A 226 -16.34 -11.56 -30.61
C LEU A 226 -17.55 -10.95 -31.30
N GLN A 227 -18.04 -11.61 -32.33
CA GLN A 227 -19.18 -11.18 -33.13
C GLN A 227 -20.47 -11.88 -32.74
N GLU A 228 -20.42 -13.19 -32.52
CA GLU A 228 -21.57 -13.99 -32.13
C GLU A 228 -21.20 -14.88 -30.96
N TYR A 229 -22.16 -15.08 -30.05
CA TYR A 229 -21.98 -16.01 -28.94
C TYR A 229 -23.34 -16.53 -28.49
N TRP A 230 -23.47 -17.85 -28.49
CA TRP A 230 -24.57 -18.58 -27.89
C TRP A 230 -23.98 -19.41 -26.75
N THR A 231 -24.22 -18.96 -25.52
CA THR A 231 -23.69 -19.59 -24.30
C THR A 231 -24.52 -20.78 -23.85
N MET A 232 -25.77 -20.88 -24.32
CA MET A 232 -26.78 -21.84 -23.85
C MET A 232 -27.21 -21.67 -22.37
N ASP A 233 -26.62 -20.74 -21.61
CA ASP A 233 -26.96 -20.42 -20.20
C ASP A 233 -28.30 -19.70 -19.97
N THR A 234 -28.93 -19.89 -18.81
CA THR A 234 -30.26 -19.33 -18.49
C THR A 234 -30.44 -17.82 -18.49
N GLU A 235 -29.36 -17.04 -18.54
CA GLU A 235 -29.43 -15.59 -18.65
C GLU A 235 -28.49 -15.05 -19.74
N VAL A 236 -29.08 -14.75 -20.89
CA VAL A 236 -28.42 -14.14 -22.05
C VAL A 236 -29.05 -12.78 -22.34
N SER A 237 -28.35 -11.70 -22.00
CA SER A 237 -28.82 -10.31 -22.23
C SER A 237 -30.22 -10.00 -21.68
N GLY A 238 -30.61 -10.68 -20.58
CA GLY A 238 -31.94 -10.55 -19.96
C GLY A 238 -33.01 -11.46 -20.57
N GLU A 239 -32.65 -12.32 -21.51
CA GLU A 239 -33.48 -13.37 -22.11
C GLU A 239 -33.02 -14.76 -21.62
N ASN A 240 -33.89 -15.75 -21.67
CA ASN A 240 -33.69 -17.03 -20.98
C ASN A 240 -33.45 -18.17 -21.98
N ASN A 241 -32.21 -18.68 -22.05
CA ASN A 241 -31.90 -19.97 -22.68
C ASN A 241 -32.09 -21.12 -21.65
N GLY A 242 -32.19 -22.38 -22.05
CA GLY A 242 -32.50 -23.46 -21.09
C GLY A 242 -34.00 -23.76 -20.94
N THR A 243 -34.90 -22.95 -21.50
CA THR A 243 -36.32 -23.30 -21.69
C THR A 243 -36.85 -22.88 -23.06
N GLY A 244 -37.85 -23.59 -23.57
CA GLY A 244 -38.52 -23.23 -24.83
C GLY A 244 -37.77 -23.69 -26.09
N THR A 245 -37.93 -22.93 -27.18
CA THR A 245 -37.52 -23.32 -28.55
C THR A 245 -36.67 -22.27 -29.27
N THR A 246 -36.16 -21.30 -28.53
CA THR A 246 -35.32 -20.21 -29.03
C THR A 246 -33.96 -20.32 -28.37
N LEU A 247 -32.88 -20.15 -29.15
CA LEU A 247 -31.52 -19.98 -28.66
C LEU A 247 -31.14 -18.51 -28.83
N PHE A 248 -31.18 -17.75 -27.76
CA PHE A 248 -30.83 -16.33 -27.75
C PHE A 248 -29.32 -16.15 -27.93
N GLY A 249 -28.95 -15.23 -28.84
CA GLY A 249 -27.56 -14.84 -29.07
C GLY A 249 -27.19 -13.63 -28.22
N GLU A 250 -26.08 -13.70 -27.50
CA GLU A 250 -25.64 -12.59 -26.64
C GLU A 250 -25.15 -11.36 -27.42
N LYS A 251 -24.80 -11.56 -28.69
CA LYS A 251 -24.28 -10.51 -29.59
C LYS A 251 -25.20 -10.39 -30.79
N ASN A 252 -25.36 -9.16 -31.26
CA ASN A 252 -26.11 -8.80 -32.48
C ASN A 252 -27.57 -9.30 -32.57
N ASN A 253 -28.14 -9.86 -31.50
CA ASN A 253 -29.49 -10.44 -31.42
C ASN A 253 -29.75 -11.48 -32.53
N ASN A 254 -28.74 -12.28 -32.86
CA ASN A 254 -28.86 -13.34 -33.84
C ASN A 254 -29.43 -14.62 -33.21
N ASP A 255 -30.73 -14.60 -32.94
CA ASP A 255 -31.39 -15.70 -32.24
C ASP A 255 -31.65 -16.90 -33.16
N GLY A 256 -31.35 -18.08 -32.65
CA GLY A 256 -31.64 -19.36 -33.29
C GLY A 256 -33.04 -19.86 -32.98
N THR A 257 -33.68 -20.50 -33.95
CA THR A 257 -34.95 -21.22 -33.75
C THR A 257 -34.73 -22.72 -33.83
N PHE A 258 -35.30 -23.46 -32.89
CA PHE A 258 -35.23 -24.93 -32.85
C PHE A 258 -36.03 -25.54 -34.00
N VAL A 259 -35.45 -26.52 -34.68
CA VAL A 259 -36.12 -27.32 -35.70
C VAL A 259 -36.16 -28.78 -35.25
N ASN A 260 -37.36 -29.35 -35.22
CA ASN A 260 -37.65 -30.68 -34.67
C ASN A 260 -37.22 -30.86 -33.20
N THR A 261 -37.12 -29.74 -32.46
CA THR A 261 -36.93 -29.66 -31.00
C THR A 261 -35.70 -30.41 -30.47
N PRO A 262 -34.47 -29.87 -30.66
CA PRO A 262 -33.36 -30.18 -29.75
C PRO A 262 -33.77 -29.92 -28.29
N ASP A 263 -33.19 -30.67 -27.36
CA ASP A 263 -33.53 -30.60 -25.93
C ASP A 263 -32.46 -29.86 -25.14
N TRP A 264 -32.87 -29.02 -24.19
CA TRP A 264 -32.00 -28.44 -23.17
C TRP A 264 -31.59 -29.48 -22.13
N ASP A 265 -30.35 -29.44 -21.65
CA ASP A 265 -29.83 -30.34 -20.61
C ASP A 265 -29.01 -29.55 -19.58
N ASP A 266 -29.50 -29.52 -18.34
CA ASP A 266 -28.97 -28.82 -17.17
C ASP A 266 -28.06 -29.70 -16.28
N ALA A 267 -27.85 -30.96 -16.66
CA ALA A 267 -27.15 -31.94 -15.84
C ALA A 267 -25.79 -32.33 -16.43
N ASP A 268 -25.55 -32.04 -17.70
CA ASP A 268 -24.31 -32.41 -18.38
C ASP A 268 -23.97 -31.38 -19.48
N PHE A 269 -23.18 -30.39 -19.06
CA PHE A 269 -22.56 -29.28 -19.77
C PHE A 269 -21.02 -29.31 -19.52
N PRO A 270 -20.19 -28.60 -20.31
CA PRO A 270 -18.73 -28.53 -20.12
C PRO A 270 -18.31 -27.74 -18.86
N GLY A 271 -17.15 -28.06 -18.30
CA GLY A 271 -16.66 -27.43 -17.06
C GLY A 271 -17.28 -27.99 -15.78
N THR A 272 -16.97 -27.34 -14.66
CA THR A 272 -17.55 -27.61 -13.35
C THR A 272 -18.08 -26.33 -12.70
N VAL A 273 -18.94 -26.46 -11.71
CA VAL A 273 -19.37 -25.31 -10.91
C VAL A 273 -18.38 -25.10 -9.76
N PRO A 274 -18.10 -23.84 -9.36
CA PRO A 274 -17.17 -23.57 -8.29
C PRO A 274 -17.68 -24.21 -6.99
N SER A 275 -16.77 -24.79 -6.21
CA SER A 275 -17.08 -25.44 -4.94
C SER A 275 -16.10 -25.03 -3.85
N LEU A 276 -16.55 -25.01 -2.60
CA LEU A 276 -15.69 -24.71 -1.45
C LEU A 276 -14.75 -25.90 -1.20
N SER A 277 -13.48 -25.76 -1.57
CA SER A 277 -12.44 -26.80 -1.41
C SER A 277 -11.96 -26.94 0.03
N SER A 278 -11.89 -25.83 0.77
CA SER A 278 -11.49 -25.78 2.18
C SER A 278 -11.79 -24.42 2.78
N SER A 279 -11.80 -24.37 4.12
CA SER A 279 -11.95 -23.13 4.88
C SER A 279 -10.96 -23.07 6.06
N SER A 280 -10.71 -21.86 6.55
CA SER A 280 -10.03 -21.61 7.82
C SER A 280 -10.82 -20.53 8.58
N PRO A 281 -11.39 -20.81 9.76
CA PRO A 281 -11.40 -22.11 10.45
C PRO A 281 -11.98 -23.21 9.58
N ALA A 282 -11.53 -24.45 9.77
CA ALA A 282 -12.10 -25.58 9.07
C ALA A 282 -13.55 -25.83 9.53
N ASP A 283 -14.35 -26.50 8.70
CA ASP A 283 -15.68 -26.95 9.12
C ASP A 283 -15.59 -27.88 10.34
N ASP A 284 -16.53 -27.71 11.27
CA ASP A 284 -16.58 -28.34 12.60
C ASP A 284 -15.34 -28.07 13.49
N GLU A 285 -14.49 -27.09 13.15
CA GLU A 285 -13.32 -26.77 13.98
C GLU A 285 -13.76 -26.22 15.35
N THR A 286 -13.10 -26.70 16.41
CA THR A 286 -13.37 -26.27 17.79
C THR A 286 -12.16 -25.60 18.39
N ASN A 287 -12.39 -24.76 19.41
CA ASN A 287 -11.35 -24.00 20.10
C ASN A 287 -10.66 -22.95 19.22
N VAL A 288 -11.38 -22.43 18.24
CA VAL A 288 -10.94 -21.31 17.40
C VAL A 288 -10.73 -20.07 18.29
N LEU A 289 -9.71 -19.26 18.00
CA LEU A 289 -9.50 -17.99 18.68
C LEU A 289 -10.58 -16.97 18.26
N THR A 290 -10.73 -15.91 19.05
CA THR A 290 -11.78 -14.92 18.79
C THR A 290 -11.37 -13.82 17.79
N ASP A 291 -10.09 -13.72 17.45
CA ASP A 291 -9.47 -12.70 16.58
C ASP A 291 -9.08 -13.26 15.20
N ILE A 292 -9.91 -14.13 14.65
CA ILE A 292 -9.64 -14.87 13.41
C ILE A 292 -10.29 -14.21 12.20
N ASN A 293 -9.61 -14.32 11.06
CA ASN A 293 -10.23 -14.14 9.75
C ASN A 293 -10.92 -15.45 9.34
N ILE A 294 -11.95 -15.33 8.50
CA ILE A 294 -12.58 -16.47 7.82
C ILE A 294 -12.04 -16.52 6.39
N VAL A 295 -11.35 -17.59 6.05
CA VAL A 295 -10.73 -17.81 4.74
C VAL A 295 -11.48 -18.94 4.03
N LEU A 296 -11.88 -18.70 2.78
CA LEU A 296 -12.61 -19.63 1.93
C LEU A 296 -11.79 -19.90 0.66
N ASN A 297 -11.44 -21.16 0.40
CA ASN A 297 -10.71 -21.56 -0.81
C ASN A 297 -11.62 -22.34 -1.75
N PHE A 298 -11.61 -22.00 -3.03
CA PHE A 298 -12.46 -22.61 -4.06
C PHE A 298 -11.72 -23.60 -4.93
N SER A 299 -12.46 -24.55 -5.53
CA SER A 299 -11.93 -25.58 -6.43
C SER A 299 -11.29 -25.03 -7.70
N GLU A 300 -11.62 -23.80 -8.06
CA GLU A 300 -11.23 -23.16 -9.31
C GLU A 300 -11.17 -21.63 -9.15
N ILE A 301 -10.87 -20.97 -10.27
CA ILE A 301 -10.76 -19.51 -10.35
C ILE A 301 -12.16 -18.90 -10.29
N ILE A 302 -12.35 -17.98 -9.34
CA ILE A 302 -13.60 -17.29 -9.09
C ILE A 302 -13.49 -15.78 -9.33
N LYS A 303 -14.64 -15.15 -9.50
CA LYS A 303 -14.89 -13.71 -9.43
C LYS A 303 -15.94 -13.46 -8.36
N VAL A 304 -15.85 -12.30 -7.71
CA VAL A 304 -16.93 -11.78 -6.87
C VAL A 304 -17.99 -11.14 -7.76
N ASN A 305 -19.27 -11.34 -7.42
CA ASN A 305 -20.41 -10.75 -8.12
C ASN A 305 -21.24 -9.91 -7.14
N THR A 306 -22.49 -10.28 -6.83
CA THR A 306 -23.38 -9.52 -5.95
C THR A 306 -23.99 -10.42 -4.90
N GLY A 307 -23.98 -10.00 -3.64
CA GLY A 307 -24.54 -10.76 -2.54
C GLY A 307 -23.72 -10.58 -1.28
N ASN A 308 -24.09 -11.32 -0.24
CA ASN A 308 -23.46 -11.22 1.06
C ASN A 308 -22.93 -12.57 1.54
N ILE A 309 -21.94 -12.47 2.41
CA ILE A 309 -21.57 -13.55 3.33
C ILE A 309 -22.07 -13.13 4.71
N THR A 310 -22.78 -14.01 5.40
CA THR A 310 -23.39 -13.71 6.71
C THR A 310 -22.85 -14.64 7.78
N LEU A 311 -22.28 -14.07 8.85
CA LEU A 311 -21.84 -14.80 10.03
C LEU A 311 -22.95 -14.77 11.10
N LYS A 312 -23.30 -15.94 11.65
CA LYS A 312 -24.42 -16.07 12.60
C LYS A 312 -24.07 -16.97 13.77
N LYS A 313 -24.73 -16.76 14.92
CA LYS A 313 -24.65 -17.67 16.07
C LYS A 313 -25.57 -18.87 15.88
N THR A 314 -25.07 -20.05 16.16
CA THR A 314 -25.84 -21.30 16.05
C THR A 314 -26.95 -21.41 17.09
N SER A 315 -26.73 -20.83 18.28
CA SER A 315 -27.62 -20.95 19.45
C SER A 315 -29.00 -20.30 19.29
N ASP A 316 -29.07 -19.15 18.62
CA ASP A 316 -30.29 -18.34 18.52
C ASP A 316 -30.54 -17.72 17.13
N ASP A 317 -29.71 -18.05 16.13
CA ASP A 317 -29.79 -17.50 14.78
C ASP A 317 -29.63 -15.98 14.68
N SER A 318 -29.07 -15.33 15.71
CA SER A 318 -28.69 -13.92 15.64
C SER A 318 -27.57 -13.71 14.62
N VAL A 319 -27.67 -12.61 13.87
CA VAL A 319 -26.63 -12.17 12.94
C VAL A 319 -25.52 -11.49 13.73
N VAL A 320 -24.29 -11.95 13.51
CA VAL A 320 -23.07 -11.34 14.06
C VAL A 320 -22.64 -10.20 13.16
N GLU A 321 -22.47 -10.50 11.86
CA GLU A 321 -22.06 -9.53 10.85
C GLU A 321 -22.53 -9.98 9.46
N ILE A 322 -22.80 -9.00 8.59
CA ILE A 322 -23.10 -9.19 7.17
C ILE A 322 -21.97 -8.53 6.39
N PHE A 323 -21.29 -9.31 5.57
CA PHE A 323 -20.20 -8.88 4.71
C PHE A 323 -20.73 -8.78 3.28
N ASP A 324 -20.84 -7.57 2.74
CA ASP A 324 -20.99 -7.38 1.30
C ASP A 324 -19.77 -8.00 0.61
N ILE A 325 -19.98 -8.84 -0.41
CA ILE A 325 -18.89 -9.52 -1.13
C ILE A 325 -17.90 -8.53 -1.78
N ASN A 326 -18.34 -7.29 -2.05
CA ASN A 326 -17.51 -6.19 -2.54
C ASN A 326 -17.10 -5.19 -1.44
N GLY A 327 -17.37 -5.51 -0.17
CA GLY A 327 -17.09 -4.67 0.99
C GLY A 327 -15.63 -4.66 1.42
N ALA A 328 -15.24 -3.67 2.23
CA ALA A 328 -13.85 -3.49 2.68
C ALA A 328 -13.30 -4.63 3.55
N ASN A 329 -14.18 -5.40 4.19
CA ASN A 329 -13.84 -6.53 5.05
C ASN A 329 -13.73 -7.86 4.27
N VAL A 330 -13.87 -7.83 2.94
CA VAL A 330 -13.75 -9.00 2.06
C VAL A 330 -12.65 -8.74 1.03
N SER A 331 -11.76 -9.70 0.85
CA SER A 331 -10.66 -9.60 -0.13
C SER A 331 -10.48 -10.89 -0.93
N LEU A 332 -10.23 -10.75 -2.23
CA LEU A 332 -9.89 -11.84 -3.15
C LEU A 332 -8.36 -11.86 -3.35
N SER A 333 -7.66 -12.76 -2.66
CA SER A 333 -6.19 -12.72 -2.54
C SER A 333 -5.44 -13.52 -3.62
N SER A 334 -6.04 -14.58 -4.19
CA SER A 334 -5.38 -15.49 -5.15
C SER A 334 -6.26 -15.89 -6.35
N ASN A 335 -7.31 -15.14 -6.66
CA ASN A 335 -8.42 -15.50 -7.56
C ASN A 335 -9.15 -16.82 -7.21
N THR A 336 -8.71 -17.57 -6.19
CA THR A 336 -9.33 -18.80 -5.70
C THR A 336 -9.63 -18.74 -4.20
N GLN A 337 -9.24 -17.65 -3.54
CA GLN A 337 -9.34 -17.49 -2.09
C GLN A 337 -10.01 -16.17 -1.73
N ILE A 338 -11.09 -16.26 -0.94
CA ILE A 338 -11.73 -15.12 -0.30
C ILE A 338 -11.31 -15.10 1.17
N THR A 339 -10.87 -13.93 1.65
CA THR A 339 -10.62 -13.68 3.08
C THR A 339 -11.62 -12.65 3.60
N ILE A 340 -12.25 -12.97 4.72
CA ILE A 340 -13.23 -12.16 5.44
C ILE A 340 -12.61 -11.78 6.78
N ASP A 341 -12.61 -10.49 7.11
CA ASP A 341 -12.09 -9.94 8.37
C ASP A 341 -13.27 -9.40 9.20
N PRO A 342 -13.75 -10.14 10.22
CA PRO A 342 -14.79 -9.65 11.12
C PRO A 342 -14.40 -8.31 11.78
N THR A 343 -15.36 -7.39 11.86
CA THR A 343 -15.10 -6.04 12.42
C THR A 343 -14.73 -6.11 13.90
N ASP A 344 -15.41 -6.98 14.65
CA ASP A 344 -15.20 -7.22 16.08
C ASP A 344 -14.75 -8.67 16.34
N PHE A 345 -14.11 -8.88 17.49
CA PHE A 345 -13.79 -10.23 17.94
C PHE A 345 -15.06 -11.05 18.18
N LEU A 346 -14.96 -12.33 17.84
CA LEU A 346 -15.99 -13.30 18.14
C LEU A 346 -16.11 -13.53 19.66
N GLU A 347 -17.28 -13.96 20.11
CA GLU A 347 -17.51 -14.29 21.51
C GLU A 347 -16.82 -15.62 21.85
N LYS A 348 -16.34 -15.76 23.09
CA LYS A 348 -15.71 -17.00 23.60
C LYS A 348 -16.75 -18.11 23.77
N ASN A 349 -16.34 -19.36 23.63
CA ASN A 349 -17.20 -20.55 23.80
C ASN A 349 -18.53 -20.46 23.02
N THR A 350 -18.47 -19.96 21.78
CA THR A 350 -19.66 -19.69 20.96
C THR A 350 -19.58 -20.43 19.63
N ASP A 351 -20.69 -21.06 19.26
CA ASP A 351 -20.84 -21.78 17.99
C ASP A 351 -21.34 -20.83 16.91
N TYR A 352 -20.67 -20.83 15.76
CA TYR A 352 -20.95 -19.99 14.61
C TYR A 352 -21.19 -20.82 13.35
N TYR A 353 -22.00 -20.28 12.44
CA TYR A 353 -22.11 -20.78 11.07
C TYR A 353 -22.09 -19.63 10.06
N VAL A 354 -21.66 -19.94 8.85
CA VAL A 354 -21.53 -18.98 7.76
C VAL A 354 -22.54 -19.31 6.66
N LEU A 355 -23.26 -18.28 6.19
CA LEU A 355 -24.11 -18.35 5.01
C LEU A 355 -23.47 -17.55 3.87
N ILE A 356 -23.62 -18.03 2.64
CA ILE A 356 -23.10 -17.37 1.44
C ILE A 356 -24.25 -17.31 0.42
N ASP A 357 -24.61 -16.13 -0.04
CA ASP A 357 -25.62 -15.97 -1.08
C ASP A 357 -25.14 -16.66 -2.37
N ALA A 358 -26.01 -17.43 -3.04
CA ALA A 358 -25.65 -18.17 -4.26
C ALA A 358 -25.23 -17.26 -5.43
N THR A 359 -25.56 -15.98 -5.39
CA THR A 359 -25.16 -15.00 -6.42
C THR A 359 -23.83 -14.31 -6.11
N ALA A 360 -23.24 -14.53 -4.93
CA ALA A 360 -22.09 -13.76 -4.46
C ALA A 360 -20.80 -14.10 -5.22
N ILE A 361 -20.66 -15.36 -5.68
CA ILE A 361 -19.43 -15.90 -6.23
C ILE A 361 -19.76 -16.63 -7.52
N VAL A 362 -19.02 -16.33 -8.58
CA VAL A 362 -19.13 -16.96 -9.89
C VAL A 362 -17.75 -17.41 -10.37
N ASP A 363 -17.68 -18.38 -11.27
CA ASP A 363 -16.43 -18.72 -11.96
C ASP A 363 -16.15 -17.79 -13.17
N LEU A 364 -15.24 -18.21 -14.06
CA LEU A 364 -14.94 -17.46 -15.28
C LEU A 364 -15.94 -17.67 -16.41
N SER A 365 -16.81 -18.66 -16.31
CA SER A 365 -17.90 -18.99 -17.25
C SER A 365 -19.23 -18.39 -16.84
N ARG A 366 -19.29 -17.81 -15.63
CA ARG A 366 -20.49 -17.27 -14.96
C ARG A 366 -21.36 -18.33 -14.28
N ASN A 367 -20.81 -19.52 -14.04
CA ASN A 367 -21.48 -20.50 -13.21
C ASN A 367 -21.40 -20.06 -11.75
N ASN A 368 -22.57 -20.03 -11.12
CA ASN A 368 -22.70 -19.59 -9.74
C ASN A 368 -22.20 -20.67 -8.78
N TYR A 369 -21.46 -20.25 -7.74
CA TYR A 369 -21.31 -21.10 -6.56
C TYR A 369 -22.69 -21.28 -5.92
N GLY A 370 -23.09 -22.52 -5.66
CA GLY A 370 -24.41 -22.82 -5.08
C GLY A 370 -24.70 -22.17 -3.71
N GLY A 371 -23.70 -21.50 -3.12
CA GLY A 371 -23.81 -20.78 -1.86
C GLY A 371 -23.86 -21.71 -0.65
N ILE A 372 -24.13 -21.11 0.51
CA ILE A 372 -24.35 -21.83 1.76
C ILE A 372 -25.61 -21.26 2.40
N SER A 373 -26.66 -22.08 2.50
CA SER A 373 -28.00 -21.68 2.97
C SER A 373 -28.42 -22.37 4.27
N ASN A 374 -27.53 -23.17 4.88
CA ASN A 374 -27.81 -23.96 6.07
C ASN A 374 -26.67 -23.85 7.10
N LYS A 375 -26.93 -24.32 8.33
CA LYS A 375 -25.99 -24.20 9.46
C LYS A 375 -24.86 -25.23 9.47
N THR A 376 -24.96 -26.30 8.69
CA THR A 376 -24.10 -27.49 8.80
C THR A 376 -23.05 -27.59 7.71
N THR A 377 -23.16 -26.82 6.62
CA THR A 377 -22.19 -26.87 5.51
C THR A 377 -20.90 -26.14 5.85
N TYR A 378 -20.95 -25.07 6.64
CA TYR A 378 -19.75 -24.44 7.17
C TYR A 378 -20.03 -23.81 8.55
N ASN A 379 -19.42 -24.42 9.57
CA ASN A 379 -19.58 -24.01 10.96
C ASN A 379 -18.29 -24.22 11.77
N PHE A 380 -18.13 -23.49 12.87
CA PHE A 380 -17.01 -23.62 13.79
C PHE A 380 -17.36 -23.08 15.18
N SER A 381 -16.58 -23.48 16.19
CA SER A 381 -16.76 -23.07 17.59
C SER A 381 -15.53 -22.39 18.15
N THR A 382 -15.71 -21.19 18.70
CA THR A 382 -14.64 -20.51 19.45
C THR A 382 -14.41 -21.19 20.80
N GLY A 383 -13.17 -21.17 21.27
CA GLY A 383 -12.79 -21.75 22.56
C GLY A 383 -12.94 -20.79 23.74
N GLY A 384 -12.50 -21.26 24.90
CA GLY A 384 -12.34 -20.41 26.09
C GLY A 384 -11.12 -19.49 26.03
N LYS A 385 -10.21 -19.72 25.07
CA LYS A 385 -9.09 -18.81 24.79
C LYS A 385 -9.61 -17.64 23.95
N GLY A 386 -9.36 -16.42 24.43
CA GLY A 386 -9.66 -15.19 23.69
C GLY A 386 -8.64 -14.90 22.61
N ALA A 387 -8.60 -13.64 22.18
CA ALA A 387 -7.67 -13.15 21.18
C ALA A 387 -6.21 -13.41 21.55
N THR A 388 -5.37 -13.52 20.52
CA THR A 388 -3.91 -13.61 20.68
C THR A 388 -3.38 -12.46 21.53
N ASN A 389 -2.38 -12.73 22.37
CA ASN A 389 -1.76 -11.66 23.16
C ASN A 389 -1.10 -10.66 22.20
N PRO A 390 -1.53 -9.38 22.18
CA PRO A 390 -0.96 -8.39 21.28
C PRO A 390 0.54 -8.15 21.53
N LEU A 391 1.05 -8.49 22.73
CA LEU A 391 2.47 -8.39 23.05
C LEU A 391 3.33 -9.54 22.50
N ASP A 392 2.70 -10.56 21.89
CA ASP A 392 3.42 -11.59 21.12
C ASP A 392 3.76 -11.09 19.71
N ASP A 393 3.11 -10.00 19.26
CA ASP A 393 3.41 -9.30 18.01
C ASP A 393 4.65 -8.41 18.19
N LYS A 394 5.71 -8.71 17.42
CA LYS A 394 6.98 -7.99 17.49
C LYS A 394 6.87 -6.51 17.11
N ASP A 395 5.95 -6.14 16.22
CA ASP A 395 5.76 -4.75 15.80
C ASP A 395 5.03 -3.95 16.89
N VAL A 396 4.09 -4.59 17.62
CA VAL A 396 3.46 -3.97 18.80
C VAL A 396 4.50 -3.69 19.87
N VAL A 397 5.33 -4.67 20.20
CA VAL A 397 6.40 -4.51 21.20
C VAL A 397 7.39 -3.43 20.78
N ALA A 398 7.85 -3.45 19.53
CA ALA A 398 8.78 -2.47 19.02
C ALA A 398 8.20 -1.05 19.03
N SER A 399 6.91 -0.89 18.74
CA SER A 399 6.23 0.41 18.81
C SER A 399 6.17 0.94 20.25
N ILE A 400 5.89 0.09 21.24
CA ILE A 400 5.90 0.46 22.66
C ILE A 400 7.32 0.87 23.08
N GLU A 401 8.34 0.08 22.74
CA GLU A 401 9.74 0.42 23.03
C GLU A 401 10.14 1.76 22.42
N ALA A 402 9.70 2.05 21.19
CA ALA A 402 9.96 3.35 20.54
C ALA A 402 9.30 4.51 21.28
N GLN A 403 8.05 4.35 21.76
CA GLN A 403 7.38 5.35 22.60
C GLN A 403 8.11 5.55 23.94
N THR A 404 8.64 4.49 24.55
CA THR A 404 9.41 4.54 25.80
C THR A 404 10.77 5.23 25.60
N GLU A 405 11.43 5.03 24.46
CA GLU A 405 12.75 5.63 24.17
C GLU A 405 12.67 7.09 23.69
N ALA A 406 11.56 7.51 23.08
CA ALA A 406 11.40 8.86 22.54
C ALA A 406 11.69 9.99 23.56
N PRO A 407 11.18 9.97 24.80
CA PRO A 407 11.51 10.98 25.80
C PRO A 407 12.99 11.05 26.17
N LYS A 408 13.72 9.91 26.18
CA LYS A 408 15.16 9.87 26.45
C LYS A 408 15.95 10.55 25.35
N LYS A 409 15.57 10.31 24.09
CA LYS A 409 16.17 10.97 22.93
C LYS A 409 15.91 12.47 22.92
N VAL A 410 14.67 12.88 23.20
CA VAL A 410 14.31 14.29 23.36
C VAL A 410 15.23 14.97 24.38
N LEU A 411 15.48 14.35 25.54
CA LEU A 411 16.43 14.87 26.52
C LEU A 411 17.83 15.09 25.94
N GLN A 412 18.38 14.12 25.22
CA GLN A 412 19.72 14.21 24.61
C GLN A 412 19.82 15.34 23.57
N HIS A 413 18.79 15.51 22.75
CA HIS A 413 18.72 16.58 21.75
C HIS A 413 18.51 17.97 22.36
N ILE A 414 18.04 18.06 23.61
CA ILE A 414 17.97 19.32 24.37
C ILE A 414 19.31 19.64 25.03
N THR A 415 19.90 18.67 25.73
CA THR A 415 21.07 18.92 26.59
C THR A 415 22.35 19.11 25.78
N THR A 416 22.53 18.36 24.69
CA THR A 416 23.78 18.39 23.91
C THR A 416 24.06 19.77 23.30
N PRO A 417 23.11 20.45 22.63
CA PRO A 417 23.34 21.80 22.11
C PRO A 417 23.68 22.83 23.20
N ILE A 418 23.04 22.73 24.36
CA ILE A 418 23.32 23.63 25.49
C ILE A 418 24.74 23.41 26.01
N PHE A 419 25.19 22.15 26.15
CA PHE A 419 26.57 21.85 26.55
C PHE A 419 27.60 22.22 25.48
N ASN A 420 27.26 22.07 24.20
CA ASN A 420 28.08 22.57 23.08
C ASN A 420 28.28 24.09 23.19
N ARG A 421 27.19 24.83 23.42
CA ARG A 421 27.22 26.28 23.63
C ARG A 421 28.11 26.67 24.82
N LEU A 422 27.92 26.05 25.97
CA LEU A 422 28.72 26.37 27.16
C LEU A 422 30.20 26.02 26.97
N ASN A 423 30.50 24.93 26.26
CA ASN A 423 31.86 24.58 25.86
C ASN A 423 32.47 25.61 24.90
N TRP A 424 31.67 26.12 23.97
CA TRP A 424 32.09 27.19 23.08
C TRP A 424 32.50 28.43 23.85
N ILE A 425 31.66 28.88 24.80
CA ILE A 425 31.94 30.09 25.60
C ILE A 425 33.23 29.94 26.40
N ARG A 426 33.44 28.80 27.07
CA ARG A 426 34.64 28.57 27.90
C ARG A 426 35.95 28.74 27.13
N GLY A 427 36.02 28.20 25.90
CA GLY A 427 37.28 28.20 25.15
C GLY A 427 37.52 29.47 24.32
N TYR A 428 36.69 30.51 24.43
CA TYR A 428 36.94 31.82 23.81
C TYR A 428 36.95 32.95 24.85
N GLU A 429 37.07 32.62 26.13
CA GLU A 429 37.12 33.58 27.25
C GLU A 429 38.51 34.18 27.52
N THR A 430 39.38 34.27 26.51
CA THR A 430 40.68 34.95 26.62
C THR A 430 40.49 36.46 26.47
N ASP A 431 40.69 37.20 27.58
CA ASP A 431 40.70 38.67 27.69
C ASP A 431 39.35 39.41 27.57
N ASN A 432 38.48 39.25 28.57
CA ASN A 432 37.40 40.18 28.99
C ASN A 432 36.41 40.74 27.92
N ASN A 433 36.51 40.39 26.64
CA ASN A 433 35.73 40.98 25.55
C ASN A 433 35.17 39.88 24.64
N LEU A 434 34.18 39.14 25.14
CA LEU A 434 33.22 38.52 24.24
C LEU A 434 32.25 39.63 23.77
N ASN A 435 32.62 40.31 22.68
CA ASN A 435 31.70 41.25 22.03
C ASN A 435 30.45 40.47 21.56
N SER A 436 29.29 41.08 21.76
CA SER A 436 27.95 40.49 21.62
C SER A 436 27.69 39.73 20.32
N GLN A 437 27.05 38.56 20.40
CA GLN A 437 26.38 37.91 19.28
C GLN A 437 25.01 38.57 19.08
N LYS A 438 24.83 39.27 17.95
CA LYS A 438 23.56 39.92 17.59
C LYS A 438 23.02 39.25 16.35
N ILE A 439 22.07 38.32 16.52
CA ILE A 439 21.28 37.76 15.42
C ILE A 439 19.84 38.24 15.63
N LYS A 440 19.34 39.05 14.69
CA LYS A 440 17.94 39.45 14.68
C LYS A 440 17.13 38.36 13.99
N PHE A 441 16.33 37.63 14.76
CA PHE A 441 15.36 36.67 14.24
C PHE A 441 14.06 37.39 13.90
N ASN A 442 13.59 37.25 12.67
CA ASN A 442 12.21 37.56 12.30
C ASN A 442 11.58 36.23 11.89
N ILE A 443 10.90 35.56 12.84
CA ILE A 443 10.26 34.26 12.66
C ILE A 443 8.78 34.55 12.42
N VAL A 444 8.30 34.37 11.20
CA VAL A 444 6.86 34.47 10.89
C VAL A 444 6.32 33.05 10.85
N ASN A 445 6.07 32.48 12.03
CA ASN A 445 5.34 31.22 12.16
C ASN A 445 4.21 31.40 13.17
N PRO A 446 2.94 31.23 12.79
CA PRO A 446 1.79 31.52 13.65
C PRO A 446 1.73 30.67 14.93
N LYS A 447 2.45 29.54 15.02
CA LYS A 447 2.59 28.74 16.25
C LYS A 447 3.72 29.23 17.17
N ILE A 448 4.79 29.79 16.61
CA ILE A 448 5.94 30.36 17.36
C ILE A 448 5.67 31.82 17.78
N ASP A 449 4.85 32.55 17.02
CA ASP A 449 4.39 33.92 17.35
C ASP A 449 3.79 34.02 18.76
N LYS A 450 3.07 32.99 19.21
CA LYS A 450 2.50 32.95 20.56
C LYS A 450 3.55 32.91 21.67
N ILE A 451 4.72 32.32 21.40
CA ILE A 451 5.84 32.22 22.35
C ILE A 451 6.67 33.52 22.31
N LEU A 452 6.85 34.11 21.12
CA LEU A 452 7.55 35.38 20.95
C LEU A 452 6.82 36.56 21.61
N ASN A 453 5.48 36.52 21.69
CA ASN A 453 4.67 37.52 22.39
C ASN A 453 4.85 37.53 23.93
N ILE A 454 5.58 36.56 24.51
CA ILE A 454 5.89 36.49 25.95
C ILE A 454 7.22 37.23 26.27
N ILE A 455 8.01 37.56 25.24
CA ILE A 455 9.21 38.38 25.39
C ILE A 455 8.75 39.85 25.53
N PRO A 456 9.09 40.55 26.63
CA PRO A 456 8.58 41.90 26.88
C PRO A 456 8.91 42.88 25.74
N GLU A 457 7.95 43.74 25.39
CA GLU A 457 8.00 44.80 24.36
C GLU A 457 9.18 45.80 24.48
N THR A 458 10.02 45.69 25.52
CA THR A 458 11.08 46.66 25.81
C THR A 458 12.33 46.53 24.94
N VAL A 459 12.43 45.56 24.03
CA VAL A 459 13.54 45.54 23.04
C VAL A 459 13.20 46.42 21.83
N SER A 460 13.07 47.73 22.07
CA SER A 460 13.09 48.74 21.00
C SER A 460 14.51 48.85 20.44
N LEU A 461 14.77 48.12 19.34
CA LEU A 461 16.06 48.00 18.61
C LEU A 461 16.57 49.29 17.94
N ASN A 462 16.26 50.49 18.44
CA ASN A 462 16.56 51.76 17.75
C ASN A 462 17.59 52.67 18.44
N LYS A 463 18.24 52.27 19.55
CA LYS A 463 19.37 53.03 20.12
C LYS A 463 20.46 52.12 20.68
N ILE A 464 21.70 52.31 20.22
CA ILE A 464 22.89 51.53 20.57
C ILE A 464 23.72 52.32 21.61
N PRO A 465 24.00 51.79 22.82
CA PRO A 465 25.02 52.34 23.71
C PRO A 465 26.43 51.81 23.36
N THR A 466 27.45 52.63 23.60
CA THR A 466 28.85 52.46 23.16
C THR A 466 29.75 51.60 24.08
N ARG A 467 29.26 50.53 24.70
CA ARG A 467 29.22 50.38 26.18
C ARG A 467 28.59 49.10 26.75
N LEU A 468 28.87 47.87 26.29
CA LEU A 468 28.11 46.67 26.75
C LEU A 468 28.88 45.80 27.75
N GLU A 469 29.03 46.29 28.98
CA GLU A 469 28.92 45.39 30.14
C GLU A 469 27.40 45.23 30.39
N ASP A 470 26.88 44.00 30.59
CA ASP A 470 25.48 43.63 30.94
C ASP A 470 24.45 43.06 29.91
N ASP A 471 24.80 42.72 28.66
CA ASP A 471 23.79 42.25 27.68
C ASP A 471 23.66 40.73 27.48
N TRP A 472 22.48 40.29 27.03
CA TRP A 472 22.16 38.92 26.62
C TRP A 472 22.75 38.58 25.23
N LEU A 473 23.31 37.37 25.09
CA LEU A 473 23.85 36.78 23.86
C LEU A 473 22.87 35.75 23.32
N PHE A 474 22.65 35.72 22.01
CA PHE A 474 21.74 34.77 21.36
C PHE A 474 22.52 33.76 20.52
N TRP A 475 22.05 32.52 20.48
CA TRP A 475 22.65 31.44 19.71
C TRP A 475 21.58 30.47 19.18
N SER A 476 21.95 29.70 18.16
CA SER A 476 21.10 28.63 17.62
C SER A 476 21.95 27.46 17.13
N GLU A 477 21.48 26.23 17.33
CA GLU A 477 22.11 25.00 16.84
C GLU A 477 21.07 24.11 16.16
N GLY A 478 21.42 23.52 15.03
CA GLY A 478 20.65 22.47 14.37
C GLY A 478 21.35 21.12 14.50
N SER A 479 20.57 20.05 14.60
CA SER A 479 21.09 18.68 14.57
C SER A 479 20.23 17.74 13.72
N ILE A 480 20.90 16.80 13.05
CA ILE A 480 20.29 15.72 12.27
C ILE A 480 20.94 14.42 12.75
N SER A 481 20.12 13.44 13.13
CA SER A 481 20.56 12.14 13.63
C SER A 481 19.87 11.03 12.85
N VAL A 482 20.63 10.01 12.47
CA VAL A 482 20.11 8.77 11.89
C VAL A 482 20.53 7.61 12.77
N GLY A 483 19.65 6.67 13.04
CA GLY A 483 19.93 5.58 13.96
C GLY A 483 19.12 4.32 13.68
N ARG A 484 19.60 3.21 14.24
CA ARG A 484 18.94 1.92 14.12
C ARG A 484 19.02 1.15 15.43
N VAL A 485 17.93 0.48 15.78
CA VAL A 485 17.85 -0.56 16.81
C VAL A 485 17.59 -1.88 16.09
N GLY A 486 18.43 -2.89 16.31
CA GLY A 486 18.29 -4.20 15.69
C GLY A 486 17.08 -4.99 16.21
N GLU A 487 16.69 -6.02 15.46
CA GLU A 487 15.64 -6.95 15.86
C GLU A 487 16.08 -7.80 17.07
N THR A 488 15.10 -8.22 17.89
CA THR A 488 15.25 -9.23 18.94
C THR A 488 14.27 -10.39 18.73
N SER A 489 14.32 -11.40 19.61
CA SER A 489 13.35 -12.50 19.59
C SER A 489 11.90 -12.04 19.83
N THR A 490 11.68 -10.86 20.42
CA THR A 490 10.34 -10.38 20.81
C THR A 490 9.99 -8.98 20.30
N SER A 491 10.89 -8.32 19.56
CA SER A 491 10.72 -6.94 19.10
C SER A 491 11.33 -6.77 17.72
N SER A 492 10.60 -6.13 16.81
CA SER A 492 11.08 -5.80 15.47
C SER A 492 12.17 -4.73 15.53
N PHE A 493 12.98 -4.69 14.48
CA PHE A 493 13.96 -3.62 14.31
C PHE A 493 13.26 -2.26 14.16
N LYS A 494 14.00 -1.19 14.46
CA LYS A 494 13.54 0.20 14.35
C LYS A 494 14.58 1.03 13.61
N GLU A 495 14.14 1.78 12.61
CA GLU A 495 14.95 2.82 11.94
C GLU A 495 14.44 4.19 12.39
N ILE A 496 15.35 5.10 12.72
CA ILE A 496 15.01 6.32 13.43
C ILE A 496 15.76 7.51 12.85
N ASP A 497 15.01 8.50 12.40
CA ASP A 497 15.53 9.75 11.84
C ASP A 497 15.05 10.93 12.71
N THR A 498 15.99 11.64 13.33
CA THR A 498 15.70 12.75 14.24
C THR A 498 16.27 14.07 13.73
N ASN A 499 15.45 15.12 13.73
CA ASN A 499 15.86 16.49 13.45
C ASN A 499 15.55 17.39 14.66
N ALA A 500 16.47 18.25 15.07
CA ALA A 500 16.21 19.20 16.14
C ALA A 500 16.82 20.58 15.86
N ILE A 501 16.13 21.61 16.35
CA ILE A 501 16.62 22.99 16.38
C ILE A 501 16.51 23.54 17.80
N THR A 502 17.60 24.10 18.30
CA THR A 502 17.68 24.75 19.59
C THR A 502 18.00 26.23 19.38
N ILE A 503 17.24 27.10 20.03
CA ILE A 503 17.49 28.54 20.09
C ILE A 503 17.67 28.91 21.55
N GLY A 504 18.75 29.61 21.87
CA GLY A 504 19.04 29.99 23.24
C GLY A 504 19.52 31.42 23.38
N TRP A 505 19.45 31.89 24.62
CA TRP A 505 20.04 33.15 25.03
C TRP A 505 20.68 33.02 26.40
N ASP A 506 21.89 33.55 26.53
CA ASP A 506 22.71 33.50 27.74
C ASP A 506 23.29 34.86 28.09
N LYS A 507 23.47 35.10 29.38
CA LYS A 507 24.15 36.29 29.90
C LYS A 507 25.27 35.84 30.82
N LYS A 508 26.45 36.45 30.62
CA LYS A 508 27.55 36.37 31.57
C LYS A 508 27.24 37.26 32.77
N ILE A 509 27.13 36.66 33.95
CA ILE A 509 26.79 37.37 35.20
C ILE A 509 28.06 37.94 35.84
N ASP A 510 29.12 37.14 35.88
CA ASP A 510 30.46 37.53 36.31
C ASP A 510 31.50 36.64 35.61
N GLN A 511 32.79 36.77 35.94
CA GLN A 511 33.86 35.94 35.37
C GLN A 511 33.74 34.43 35.67
N LYS A 512 32.82 34.03 36.55
CA LYS A 512 32.66 32.65 37.04
C LYS A 512 31.29 32.05 36.75
N LYS A 513 30.35 32.83 36.18
CA LYS A 513 28.95 32.42 36.03
C LYS A 513 28.32 32.90 34.74
N ILE A 514 27.67 31.97 34.05
CA ILE A 514 26.78 32.23 32.91
C ILE A 514 25.42 31.62 33.26
N HIS A 515 24.36 32.34 32.89
CA HIS A 515 22.98 31.88 33.04
C HIS A 515 22.25 32.08 31.72
N GLY A 516 21.40 31.12 31.34
CA GLY A 516 20.69 31.17 30.08
C GLY A 516 19.40 30.39 30.04
N TYR A 517 18.72 30.54 28.91
CA TYR A 517 17.49 29.86 28.56
C TYR A 517 17.58 29.34 27.14
N ALA A 518 16.86 28.25 26.86
CA ALA A 518 16.78 27.67 25.53
C ALA A 518 15.37 27.13 25.26
N ILE A 519 14.98 27.21 24.00
CA ILE A 519 13.80 26.55 23.43
C ILE A 519 14.30 25.55 22.40
N THR A 520 13.82 24.32 22.48
CA THR A 520 14.17 23.26 21.53
C THR A 520 12.91 22.69 20.89
N TYR A 521 12.95 22.53 19.56
CA TYR A 521 11.97 21.77 18.80
C TYR A 521 12.66 20.52 18.25
N THR A 522 12.04 19.35 18.46
CA THR A 522 12.54 18.06 17.98
C THR A 522 11.45 17.34 17.20
N LYS A 523 11.82 16.77 16.05
CA LYS A 523 11.00 15.87 15.24
C LYS A 523 11.71 14.54 15.09
N ASP A 524 11.07 13.44 15.48
CA ASP A 524 11.60 12.09 15.37
C ASP A 524 10.64 11.24 14.52
N ASP A 525 11.13 10.63 13.45
CA ASP A 525 10.36 9.74 12.60
C ASP A 525 10.91 8.31 12.74
N VAL A 526 10.09 7.39 13.24
CA VAL A 526 10.48 6.00 13.54
C VAL A 526 9.73 5.04 12.62
N LYS A 527 10.45 4.19 11.91
CA LYS A 527 9.90 3.04 11.18
C LYS A 527 10.08 1.77 11.99
N VAL A 528 9.04 0.95 12.04
CA VAL A 528 8.99 -0.28 12.84
C VAL A 528 8.76 -1.49 11.93
N GLY A 529 9.71 -2.43 11.94
CA GLY A 529 9.64 -3.64 11.13
C GLY A 529 9.56 -3.35 9.62
N ASP A 530 9.07 -4.34 8.86
CA ASP A 530 8.94 -4.27 7.40
C ASP A 530 7.49 -4.04 6.92
N ASN A 531 6.52 -4.03 7.84
CA ASN A 531 5.09 -3.98 7.51
C ASN A 531 4.54 -2.55 7.30
N GLY A 532 5.38 -1.51 7.48
CA GLY A 532 4.98 -0.11 7.29
C GLY A 532 4.35 0.56 8.52
N SER A 533 4.59 0.00 9.71
CA SER A 533 4.29 0.63 11.01
C SER A 533 5.25 1.79 11.29
N THR A 534 4.75 2.89 11.85
CA THR A 534 5.53 4.10 12.13
C THR A 534 5.13 4.78 13.44
N LEU A 535 6.06 5.55 14.02
CA LEU A 535 5.82 6.48 15.12
C LEU A 535 6.46 7.83 14.75
N ASP A 536 5.65 8.89 14.70
CA ASP A 536 6.13 10.26 14.51
C ASP A 536 6.04 11.02 15.84
N VAL A 537 7.14 11.59 16.31
CA VAL A 537 7.21 12.35 17.55
C VAL A 537 7.55 13.81 17.25
N GLU A 538 6.76 14.73 17.80
CA GLU A 538 7.10 16.15 17.85
C GLU A 538 7.26 16.59 19.32
N SER A 539 8.31 17.33 19.63
CA SER A 539 8.55 17.85 20.97
C SER A 539 8.86 19.34 20.99
N TYR A 540 8.34 20.02 22.01
CA TYR A 540 8.59 21.43 22.29
C TYR A 540 9.08 21.55 23.74
N SER A 541 10.29 22.06 23.91
CA SER A 541 10.97 22.09 25.21
C SER A 541 11.43 23.48 25.56
N PHE A 542 11.34 23.80 26.85
CA PHE A 542 11.93 25.00 27.45
C PHE A 542 12.91 24.60 28.54
N SER A 543 14.09 25.20 28.53
CA SER A 543 15.16 24.92 29.48
C SER A 543 15.75 26.20 30.03
N THR A 544 16.19 26.14 31.28
CA THR A 544 17.13 27.09 31.85
C THR A 544 18.44 26.37 32.16
N TYR A 545 19.56 27.04 31.98
CA TYR A 545 20.88 26.48 32.20
C TYR A 545 21.82 27.47 32.85
N ALA A 546 22.80 26.96 33.58
CA ALA A 546 23.83 27.77 34.20
C ALA A 546 25.17 27.03 34.24
N THR A 547 26.26 27.79 34.27
CA THR A 547 27.60 27.28 34.57
C THR A 547 28.17 27.96 35.80
N PHE A 548 28.87 27.20 36.62
CA PHE A 548 29.51 27.64 37.86
C PHE A 548 30.99 27.25 37.84
N HIS A 549 31.86 28.25 37.88
CA HIS A 549 33.30 28.06 37.98
C HIS A 549 33.70 27.84 39.44
N ARG A 550 34.20 26.63 39.76
CA ARG A 550 34.51 26.23 41.14
C ARG A 550 35.96 26.54 41.52
N LYS A 551 36.89 26.27 40.61
CA LYS A 551 38.34 26.49 40.70
C LYS A 551 38.86 26.83 39.32
N GLU A 552 40.13 27.25 39.22
CA GLU A 552 40.79 27.43 37.94
C GLU A 552 40.61 26.17 37.07
N ASN A 553 40.07 26.35 35.87
CA ASN A 553 39.75 25.29 34.91
C ASN A 553 38.76 24.20 35.36
N SER A 554 37.97 24.40 36.43
CA SER A 554 36.94 23.44 36.85
C SER A 554 35.53 24.05 36.83
N TYR A 555 34.60 23.38 36.15
CA TYR A 555 33.25 23.86 35.86
C TYR A 555 32.18 22.86 36.31
N VAL A 556 31.06 23.37 36.82
CA VAL A 556 29.82 22.62 37.04
C VAL A 556 28.73 23.28 36.22
N GLU A 557 28.08 22.53 35.37
CA GLU A 557 27.01 22.98 34.51
C GLU A 557 25.71 22.30 34.89
N GLY A 558 24.61 23.05 34.86
CA GLY A 558 23.29 22.53 35.19
C GLY A 558 22.28 22.95 34.14
N ILE A 559 21.36 22.04 33.83
CA ILE A 559 20.20 22.26 32.96
C ILE A 559 18.95 21.80 33.72
N LEU A 560 17.88 22.57 33.65
CA LEU A 560 16.55 22.19 34.14
C LEU A 560 15.50 22.61 33.11
N GLY A 561 14.52 21.76 32.85
CA GLY A 561 13.50 22.10 31.86
C GLY A 561 12.27 21.21 31.85
N THR A 562 11.37 21.54 30.93
CA THR A 562 10.15 20.77 30.67
C THR A 562 9.92 20.64 29.17
N SER A 563 9.30 19.54 28.75
CA SER A 563 8.94 19.27 27.37
C SER A 563 7.47 18.84 27.26
N LYS A 564 6.81 19.27 26.18
CA LYS A 564 5.61 18.62 25.65
C LYS A 564 6.03 17.69 24.52
N LEU A 565 5.40 16.53 24.42
CA LEU A 565 5.61 15.55 23.34
C LEU A 565 4.25 15.21 22.73
N ASP A 566 4.19 15.14 21.41
CA ASP A 566 3.03 14.70 20.64
C ASP A 566 3.49 13.50 19.78
N LEU A 567 2.94 12.32 20.05
CA LEU A 567 3.31 11.04 19.43
C LEU A 567 2.15 10.55 18.55
N ARG A 568 2.38 10.38 17.26
CA ARG A 568 1.40 9.86 16.30
C ARG A 568 1.81 8.45 15.90
N ASN A 569 0.99 7.47 16.26
CA ASN A 569 1.27 6.07 16.03
C ASN A 569 0.48 5.57 14.83
N LYS A 570 1.14 4.76 13.99
CA LYS A 570 0.51 3.97 12.95
C LYS A 570 1.04 2.54 13.05
N ARG A 571 0.16 1.59 13.35
CA ARG A 571 0.46 0.16 13.33
C ARG A 571 -0.17 -0.49 12.10
N VAL A 572 0.58 -1.34 11.41
CA VAL A 572 0.07 -2.11 10.27
C VAL A 572 0.12 -3.58 10.59
N LYS A 573 -1.01 -4.27 10.44
CA LYS A 573 -1.15 -5.73 10.61
C LYS A 573 -2.10 -6.27 9.55
N ASN A 574 -1.68 -7.28 8.79
CA ASN A 574 -2.49 -7.92 7.73
C ASN A 574 -3.16 -6.91 6.77
N ASN A 575 -2.41 -5.91 6.28
CA ASN A 575 -2.88 -4.79 5.46
C ASN A 575 -3.89 -3.83 6.11
N ASN A 576 -4.27 -4.05 7.37
CA ASN A 576 -5.06 -3.10 8.15
C ASN A 576 -4.14 -2.07 8.82
N SER A 577 -4.52 -0.79 8.73
CA SER A 577 -3.77 0.35 9.27
C SER A 577 -4.49 0.94 10.48
N LEU A 578 -3.93 0.73 11.65
CA LEU A 578 -4.42 1.19 12.94
C LEU A 578 -3.67 2.46 13.36
N LYS A 579 -4.40 3.50 13.79
CA LYS A 579 -3.82 4.83 14.10
C LYS A 579 -4.21 5.29 15.48
N GLY A 580 -3.31 5.99 16.18
CA GLY A 580 -3.61 6.55 17.49
C GLY A 580 -2.63 7.64 17.93
N ASP A 581 -3.16 8.70 18.54
CA ASP A 581 -2.37 9.85 19.00
C ASP A 581 -2.18 9.80 20.52
N ARG A 582 -0.95 10.03 20.98
CA ARG A 582 -0.56 10.00 22.40
C ARG A 582 0.17 11.29 22.75
N ASN A 583 -0.10 11.86 23.92
CA ASN A 583 0.59 13.06 24.40
C ASN A 583 1.56 12.71 25.54
N GLY A 584 2.65 13.47 25.66
CA GLY A 584 3.64 13.34 26.71
C GLY A 584 3.94 14.67 27.40
N LYS A 585 4.19 14.60 28.70
CA LYS A 585 4.71 15.72 29.50
C LYS A 585 5.97 15.26 30.24
N GLN A 586 7.06 15.99 30.05
CA GLN A 586 8.36 15.66 30.61
C GLN A 586 8.87 16.79 31.48
N PHE A 587 9.48 16.43 32.60
CA PHE A 587 10.37 17.28 33.38
C PHE A 587 11.75 16.63 33.39
N PHE A 588 12.79 17.43 33.21
CA PHE A 588 14.15 16.91 33.08
C PHE A 588 15.18 17.84 33.70
N GLY A 589 16.33 17.25 34.01
CA GLY A 589 17.52 17.98 34.44
C GLY A 589 18.79 17.24 34.07
N SER A 590 19.88 18.00 33.99
CA SER A 590 21.21 17.47 33.75
C SER A 590 22.24 18.23 34.57
N ILE A 591 23.24 17.52 35.09
CA ILE A 591 24.40 18.09 35.78
C ILE A 591 25.66 17.56 35.11
N HIS A 592 26.58 18.45 34.76
CA HIS A 592 27.81 18.11 34.05
C HIS A 592 29.01 18.76 34.74
N TYR A 593 29.92 17.93 35.24
CA TYR A 593 31.18 18.37 35.84
C TYR A 593 32.32 18.20 34.84
N ILE A 594 33.15 19.24 34.71
CA ILE A 594 34.26 19.27 33.76
C ILE A 594 35.49 19.82 34.47
N ASN A 595 36.65 19.22 34.23
CA ASN A 595 37.93 19.76 34.67
C ASN A 595 38.91 19.80 33.49
N THR A 596 39.38 20.98 33.11
CA THR A 596 40.28 21.16 31.95
C THR A 596 41.73 21.22 32.41
N ILE A 597 42.56 20.38 31.79
CA ILE A 597 44.00 20.32 31.99
C ILE A 597 44.63 20.88 30.71
N SER A 598 45.16 22.09 30.82
CA SER A 598 45.81 22.79 29.71
C SER A 598 47.32 22.50 29.68
N ASN A 599 47.85 22.20 28.50
CA ASN A 599 49.28 22.16 28.21
C ASN A 599 49.55 22.88 26.87
N GLU A 600 50.82 23.17 26.54
CA GLU A 600 51.18 23.93 25.31
C GLU A 600 50.75 23.26 23.99
N LYS A 601 50.37 21.97 24.00
CA LYS A 601 50.08 21.19 22.79
C LYS A 601 48.59 20.86 22.61
N VAL A 602 47.86 20.61 23.69
CA VAL A 602 46.46 20.14 23.69
C VAL A 602 45.81 20.37 25.06
N ASN A 603 44.54 20.77 25.09
CA ASN A 603 43.73 20.77 26.30
C ASN A 603 42.99 19.43 26.43
N ILE A 604 43.00 18.87 27.64
CA ILE A 604 42.29 17.62 27.97
C ILE A 604 41.27 17.92 29.04
N SER A 605 40.00 17.60 28.79
CA SER A 605 38.89 17.87 29.69
C SER A 605 38.17 16.57 30.07
N PRO A 606 38.62 15.85 31.12
CA PRO A 606 37.80 14.84 31.76
C PRO A 606 36.46 15.44 32.20
N ASN A 607 35.39 14.67 32.03
CA ASN A 607 34.03 15.06 32.35
C ASN A 607 33.20 13.93 32.96
N LEU A 608 32.14 14.31 33.67
CA LEU A 608 31.13 13.44 34.25
C LEU A 608 29.76 14.12 34.15
N ARG A 609 28.78 13.48 33.52
CA ARG A 609 27.41 13.96 33.35
C ARG A 609 26.41 12.99 34.01
N LEU A 610 25.39 13.56 34.64
CA LEU A 610 24.19 12.87 35.13
C LEU A 610 22.96 13.49 34.48
N ASP A 611 22.18 12.68 33.77
CA ASP A 611 20.93 13.06 33.12
C ASP A 611 19.75 12.40 33.82
N LEU A 612 18.74 13.18 34.19
CA LEU A 612 17.54 12.71 34.88
C LEU A 612 16.28 13.21 34.16
N SER A 613 15.28 12.34 34.01
CA SER A 613 13.96 12.76 33.53
C SER A 613 12.81 11.97 34.13
N TYR A 614 11.65 12.61 34.19
CA TYR A 614 10.37 11.99 34.50
C TYR A 614 9.38 12.40 33.41
N THR A 615 8.84 11.41 32.70
CA THR A 615 7.90 11.62 31.60
C THR A 615 6.63 10.84 31.84
N LYS A 616 5.49 11.51 31.66
CA LYS A 616 4.17 10.91 31.72
C LYS A 616 3.55 10.93 30.33
N LEU A 617 3.32 9.75 29.74
CA LEU A 617 2.62 9.57 28.48
C LEU A 617 1.16 9.21 28.75
N THR A 618 0.21 9.96 28.18
CA THR A 618 -1.23 9.72 28.39
C THR A 618 -1.66 8.35 27.85
N ASP A 619 -2.83 7.87 28.23
CA ASP A 619 -3.49 6.80 27.51
C ASP A 619 -3.81 7.20 26.05
N TYR A 620 -4.00 6.21 25.18
CA TYR A 620 -4.54 6.41 23.83
C TYR A 620 -5.18 5.13 23.31
N THR A 621 -6.05 5.26 22.32
CA THR A 621 -6.75 4.12 21.69
C THR A 621 -6.57 4.19 20.19
N GLU A 622 -6.21 3.07 19.58
CA GLU A 622 -6.16 2.95 18.12
C GLU A 622 -7.56 2.97 17.49
N THR A 623 -7.63 3.33 16.22
CA THR A 623 -8.86 3.24 15.41
C THR A 623 -8.73 2.19 14.31
N GLY A 624 -9.74 1.32 14.16
CA GLY A 624 -9.87 0.28 13.12
C GLY A 624 -10.15 -1.12 13.71
N SER A 625 -10.31 -2.14 12.86
CA SER A 625 -10.54 -3.52 13.31
C SER A 625 -9.32 -4.06 14.08
N ASN A 626 -9.51 -4.75 15.20
CA ASN A 626 -8.42 -5.24 16.06
C ASN A 626 -7.57 -4.12 16.69
N ALA A 627 -8.18 -2.95 16.94
CA ALA A 627 -7.57 -1.83 17.65
C ALA A 627 -7.22 -2.17 19.10
N ILE A 628 -6.10 -1.61 19.57
CA ILE A 628 -5.61 -1.72 20.94
C ILE A 628 -5.77 -0.38 21.67
N SER A 629 -6.21 -0.45 22.92
CA SER A 629 -6.16 0.66 23.86
C SER A 629 -4.96 0.50 24.78
N TYR A 630 -4.14 1.54 24.87
CA TYR A 630 -2.92 1.60 25.66
C TYR A 630 -3.17 2.50 26.87
N ASP A 631 -2.87 2.00 28.05
CA ASP A 631 -2.99 2.77 29.29
C ASP A 631 -1.86 3.81 29.40
N GLU A 632 -2.05 4.74 30.31
CA GLU A 632 -1.04 5.73 30.72
C GLU A 632 0.28 5.05 31.11
N GLN A 633 1.40 5.63 30.70
CA GLN A 633 2.74 5.08 30.94
C GLN A 633 3.66 6.14 31.56
N THR A 634 4.43 5.72 32.55
CA THR A 634 5.50 6.54 33.15
C THR A 634 6.85 6.06 32.65
N VAL A 635 7.65 6.99 32.13
CA VAL A 635 9.01 6.74 31.66
C VAL A 635 9.97 7.61 32.47
N GLU A 636 10.84 6.97 33.23
CA GLU A 636 11.88 7.63 34.02
C GLU A 636 13.24 7.42 33.35
N THR A 637 14.11 8.43 33.44
CA THR A 637 15.45 8.38 32.86
C THR A 637 16.50 8.66 33.92
N ALA A 638 17.54 7.83 33.97
CA ALA A 638 18.72 8.07 34.80
C ALA A 638 20.00 7.63 34.08
N GLY A 639 20.63 8.54 33.34
CA GLY A 639 21.87 8.26 32.60
C GLY A 639 23.10 8.81 33.31
N ILE A 640 24.16 8.02 33.44
CA ILE A 640 25.48 8.47 33.90
C ILE A 640 26.47 8.35 32.76
N PHE A 641 27.20 9.42 32.48
CA PHE A 641 28.16 9.47 31.39
C PHE A 641 29.50 10.02 31.88
N GLY A 642 30.61 9.38 31.51
CA GLY A 642 31.95 9.82 31.88
C GLY A 642 32.91 9.72 30.71
N GLY A 643 33.71 10.76 30.50
CA GLY A 643 34.51 10.86 29.29
C GLY A 643 35.66 11.84 29.34
N PHE A 644 36.26 12.04 28.17
CA PHE A 644 37.33 13.01 27.93
C PHE A 644 37.06 13.77 26.65
N THR A 645 37.30 15.07 26.66
CA THR A 645 37.35 15.91 25.45
C THR A 645 38.76 16.44 25.25
N PHE A 646 39.26 16.36 24.02
CA PHE A 646 40.55 16.85 23.59
C PHE A 646 40.33 18.00 22.63
N ASN A 647 40.93 19.15 22.86
CA ASN A 647 40.88 20.25 21.89
C ASN A 647 42.22 20.98 21.80
N LYS A 648 42.42 21.67 20.69
CA LYS A 648 43.61 22.49 20.47
C LYS A 648 43.22 23.76 19.74
N GLU A 649 43.60 24.89 20.30
CA GLU A 649 43.46 26.18 19.62
C GLU A 649 44.62 26.39 18.63
N VAL A 650 44.26 26.76 17.41
CA VAL A 650 45.19 27.12 16.35
C VAL A 650 44.86 28.54 15.91
N PHE A 651 45.75 29.46 16.29
CA PHE A 651 45.66 30.87 15.94
C PHE A 651 46.23 31.11 14.53
N LYS A 652 45.49 31.83 13.69
CA LYS A 652 45.88 32.36 12.39
C LYS A 652 45.56 33.85 12.34
N ASP A 653 46.12 34.56 11.36
CA ASP A 653 46.04 36.02 11.27
C ASP A 653 44.61 36.56 11.10
N ASP A 654 43.68 35.77 10.56
CA ASP A 654 42.28 36.17 10.30
C ASP A 654 41.23 35.29 11.02
N TYR A 655 41.67 34.23 11.71
CA TYR A 655 40.77 33.28 12.37
C TYR A 655 41.45 32.39 13.43
N ILE A 656 40.64 31.91 14.37
CA ILE A 656 40.96 30.87 15.35
C ILE A 656 40.17 29.62 14.98
N ILE A 657 40.86 28.48 14.84
CA ILE A 657 40.20 27.18 14.71
C ILE A 657 40.56 26.29 15.90
N ARG A 658 39.54 25.62 16.45
CA ARG A 658 39.65 24.68 17.55
C ARG A 658 39.13 23.30 17.14
N PRO A 659 39.94 22.47 16.48
CA PRO A 659 39.63 21.04 16.34
C PRO A 659 39.41 20.40 17.71
N SER A 660 38.40 19.54 17.80
CA SER A 660 38.01 18.86 19.02
C SER A 660 37.60 17.40 18.75
N ALA A 661 38.00 16.52 19.65
CA ALA A 661 37.62 15.11 19.68
C ALA A 661 37.17 14.73 21.09
N GLY A 662 36.23 13.80 21.20
CA GLY A 662 35.66 13.38 22.47
C GLY A 662 35.37 11.89 22.49
N PHE A 663 35.46 11.33 23.69
CA PHE A 663 35.09 9.95 23.98
C PHE A 663 34.35 9.92 25.32
N GLU A 664 33.20 9.23 25.36
CA GLU A 664 32.34 9.14 26.54
C GLU A 664 31.81 7.70 26.68
N LEU A 665 31.83 7.17 27.90
CA LEU A 665 31.16 5.93 28.27
C LEU A 665 29.86 6.31 28.97
N GLY A 666 28.75 5.68 28.58
CA GLY A 666 27.43 5.88 29.16
C GLY A 666 26.89 4.61 29.81
N LEU A 667 26.20 4.78 30.92
CA LEU A 667 25.46 3.73 31.61
C LEU A 667 24.02 4.23 31.85
N ASP A 668 23.05 3.52 31.28
CA ASP A 668 21.63 3.76 31.56
C ASP A 668 21.20 3.03 32.84
N LEU A 669 20.81 3.79 33.85
CA LEU A 669 20.28 3.30 35.13
C LEU A 669 18.77 3.54 35.26
N SER A 670 18.11 3.85 34.14
CA SER A 670 16.66 4.05 34.10
C SER A 670 15.95 2.80 34.63
N PRO A 671 14.96 2.95 35.53
CA PRO A 671 14.13 1.81 35.93
C PRO A 671 13.24 1.35 34.77
N ASN A 672 12.71 0.14 34.87
CA ASN A 672 11.80 -0.38 33.86
C ASN A 672 10.52 0.47 33.78
N SER A 673 9.95 0.54 32.57
CA SER A 673 8.67 1.22 32.34
C SER A 673 7.59 0.19 32.05
N ASP A 674 6.60 0.10 32.92
CA ASP A 674 5.47 -0.82 32.73
C ASP A 674 4.40 -0.18 31.85
N ILE A 675 3.90 -0.96 30.89
CA ILE A 675 2.72 -0.63 30.07
C ILE A 675 1.65 -1.70 30.30
N SER A 676 0.41 -1.25 30.24
CA SER A 676 -0.79 -2.08 30.23
C SER A 676 -1.63 -1.71 29.00
N LEU A 677 -2.21 -2.71 28.35
CA LEU A 677 -3.05 -2.52 27.17
C LEU A 677 -4.13 -3.61 27.08
N ASN A 678 -5.16 -3.36 26.28
CA ASN A 678 -6.21 -4.32 25.96
C ASN A 678 -6.71 -4.08 24.54
N TYR A 679 -7.33 -5.09 23.93
CA TYR A 679 -8.10 -4.83 22.71
C TYR A 679 -9.32 -3.99 23.03
N VAL A 680 -9.72 -3.13 22.09
CA VAL A 680 -10.95 -2.32 22.21
C VAL A 680 -12.19 -3.22 22.30
N SER A 681 -12.18 -4.32 21.56
CA SER A 681 -13.23 -5.35 21.54
C SER A 681 -13.27 -6.24 22.78
N ASP A 682 -12.17 -6.39 23.53
CA ASP A 682 -12.13 -7.11 24.83
C ASP A 682 -11.47 -6.26 25.93
N PRO A 683 -12.19 -5.26 26.48
CA PRO A 683 -11.63 -4.34 27.47
C PRO A 683 -11.35 -4.98 28.84
N ASN A 684 -11.84 -6.21 29.08
CA ASN A 684 -11.69 -6.90 30.35
C ASN A 684 -10.40 -7.73 30.44
N THR A 685 -9.77 -8.03 29.30
CA THR A 685 -8.50 -8.76 29.26
C THR A 685 -7.34 -7.77 29.14
N LYS A 686 -6.60 -7.57 30.25
CA LYS A 686 -5.43 -6.68 30.30
C LYS A 686 -4.14 -7.47 30.06
N TYR A 687 -3.29 -6.96 29.19
CA TYR A 687 -1.96 -7.46 28.89
C TYR A 687 -0.92 -6.45 29.37
N THR A 688 0.10 -6.91 30.09
CA THR A 688 1.13 -6.03 30.66
C THR A 688 2.52 -6.42 30.18
N LYS A 689 3.36 -5.41 29.97
CA LYS A 689 4.78 -5.60 29.64
C LYS A 689 5.62 -4.60 30.42
N SER A 690 6.71 -5.10 31.00
CA SER A 690 7.76 -4.25 31.55
C SER A 690 8.81 -4.04 30.47
N ILE A 691 9.05 -2.79 30.08
CA ILE A 691 10.09 -2.43 29.13
C ILE A 691 11.40 -2.26 29.91
N ASP A 692 12.35 -3.15 29.63
CA ASP A 692 13.68 -3.10 30.24
C ASP A 692 14.47 -1.91 29.68
N GLN A 693 15.03 -1.15 30.59
CA GLN A 693 15.79 0.07 30.31
C GLN A 693 17.11 0.11 31.10
N GLN A 694 17.33 -0.86 31.99
CA GLN A 694 18.39 -0.77 33.00
C GLN A 694 19.65 -1.52 32.54
N GLY A 695 20.81 -0.89 32.78
CA GLY A 695 22.11 -1.51 32.56
C GLY A 695 22.58 -1.46 31.10
N GLU A 696 21.98 -0.64 30.25
CA GLU A 696 22.48 -0.44 28.89
C GLU A 696 23.79 0.35 28.92
N GLU A 697 24.85 -0.27 28.41
CA GLU A 697 26.16 0.34 28.25
C GLU A 697 26.29 0.93 26.84
N SER A 698 26.81 2.15 26.77
CA SER A 698 27.02 2.86 25.51
C SER A 698 28.42 3.46 25.42
N ILE A 699 28.93 3.53 24.20
CA ILE A 699 30.18 4.18 23.86
C ILE A 699 29.89 5.27 22.84
N LYS A 700 30.34 6.48 23.15
CA LYS A 700 30.14 7.66 22.32
C LYS A 700 31.48 8.22 21.86
N GLY A 701 31.63 8.43 20.55
CA GLY A 701 32.75 9.11 19.93
C GLY A 701 32.29 10.38 19.26
N LYS A 702 33.02 11.48 19.45
CA LYS A 702 32.71 12.80 18.87
C LYS A 702 33.94 13.40 18.21
N VAL A 703 33.80 13.96 17.01
CA VAL A 703 34.87 14.68 16.30
C VAL A 703 34.30 15.90 15.59
N GLY A 704 35.09 16.98 15.53
CA GLY A 704 34.67 18.18 14.83
C GLY A 704 35.58 19.36 15.13
N PHE A 705 35.06 20.56 14.91
CA PHE A 705 35.81 21.79 15.14
C PHE A 705 34.89 22.97 15.43
N ASP A 706 35.45 23.94 16.13
CA ASP A 706 34.92 25.29 16.21
C ASP A 706 35.82 26.23 15.41
N LEU A 707 35.25 27.22 14.73
CA LEU A 707 35.95 28.26 13.98
C LEU A 707 35.40 29.60 14.42
N LEU A 708 36.28 30.57 14.66
CA LEU A 708 35.95 31.96 14.93
C LEU A 708 36.82 32.84 14.04
N LYS A 709 36.22 33.67 13.21
CA LYS A 709 36.92 34.68 12.40
C LYS A 709 36.99 36.01 13.12
N ASP A 710 37.98 36.82 12.75
CA ASP A 710 38.18 38.15 13.33
C ASP A 710 37.05 39.13 12.98
N ASN A 711 36.37 38.88 11.86
CA ASN A 711 35.13 39.58 11.51
C ASN A 711 33.92 39.15 12.37
N GLY A 712 34.14 38.26 13.34
CA GLY A 712 33.17 37.79 14.30
C GLY A 712 32.31 36.60 13.86
N TRP A 713 32.42 36.12 12.63
CA TRP A 713 31.70 34.92 12.21
C TRP A 713 32.22 33.68 12.94
N SER A 714 31.31 32.86 13.48
CA SER A 714 31.62 31.58 14.09
C SER A 714 30.85 30.42 13.45
N LEU A 715 31.53 29.27 13.40
CA LEU A 715 30.98 28.01 12.92
C LEU A 715 31.42 26.89 13.85
N MET A 716 30.50 26.01 14.17
CA MET A 716 30.74 24.77 14.89
C MET A 716 30.13 23.63 14.08
N ALA A 717 30.91 22.59 13.83
CA ALA A 717 30.47 21.39 13.15
C ALA A 717 31.01 20.16 13.86
N PHE A 718 30.11 19.27 14.30
CA PHE A 718 30.46 18.04 15.00
C PHE A 718 29.74 16.83 14.40
N TYR A 719 30.44 15.72 14.32
CA TYR A 719 29.88 14.39 14.13
C TYR A 719 30.03 13.61 15.42
N GLU A 720 28.96 12.92 15.82
CA GLU A 720 28.91 12.07 17.00
C GLU A 720 28.32 10.71 16.64
N ARG A 721 29.00 9.64 17.02
CA ARG A 721 28.46 8.28 16.98
C ARG A 721 28.23 7.78 18.39
N ASN A 722 27.01 7.37 18.70
CA ASN A 722 26.66 6.66 19.93
C ASN A 722 26.35 5.21 19.59
N GLN A 723 26.95 4.26 20.31
CA GLN A 723 26.85 2.83 20.05
C GLN A 723 26.58 2.07 21.35
N SER A 724 25.55 1.24 21.33
CA SER A 724 25.27 0.22 22.34
C SER A 724 25.27 -1.17 21.70
N GLN A 725 24.95 -2.23 22.46
CA GLN A 725 25.03 -3.61 21.97
C GLN A 725 24.21 -3.89 20.70
N ASN A 726 22.95 -3.42 20.64
CA ASN A 726 22.04 -3.64 19.50
C ASN A 726 21.49 -2.33 18.92
N ARG A 727 22.15 -1.21 19.17
CA ARG A 727 21.68 0.13 18.82
C ARG A 727 22.83 1.03 18.42
N HIS A 728 22.61 1.88 17.43
CA HIS A 728 23.51 3.00 17.16
C HIS A 728 22.76 4.22 16.67
N SER A 729 23.40 5.39 16.80
CA SER A 729 22.98 6.63 16.19
C SER A 729 24.19 7.44 15.74
N ASP A 730 24.06 8.09 14.59
CA ASP A 730 25.04 8.96 13.96
C ASP A 730 24.42 10.37 13.86
N THR A 731 24.93 11.31 14.65
CA THR A 731 24.40 12.68 14.75
C THR A 731 25.38 13.70 14.21
N PHE A 732 24.88 14.60 13.38
CA PHE A 732 25.61 15.78 12.94
C PHE A 732 25.02 17.03 13.59
N TYR A 733 25.88 17.83 14.22
CA TYR A 733 25.54 19.11 14.82
C TYR A 733 26.15 20.25 14.00
N PHE A 734 25.36 21.28 13.76
CA PHE A 734 25.78 22.47 13.04
C PHE A 734 25.28 23.71 13.78
N LEU A 735 26.22 24.55 14.20
CA LEU A 735 25.93 25.86 14.78
C LEU A 735 26.68 26.90 13.98
N THR A 736 25.99 27.98 13.61
CA THR A 736 26.61 29.18 13.07
C THR A 736 26.22 30.36 13.95
N GLY A 737 27.19 31.21 14.26
CA GLY A 737 27.01 32.42 15.03
C GLY A 737 27.73 33.58 14.36
N TYR A 738 27.38 34.80 14.74
CA TYR A 738 28.08 35.99 14.26
C TYR A 738 28.19 37.04 15.37
N VAL A 739 29.40 37.49 15.62
CA VAL A 739 29.78 38.56 16.55
C VAL A 739 29.89 39.86 15.75
N VAL A 740 29.00 40.81 16.00
CA VAL A 740 28.87 42.00 15.15
C VAL A 740 29.90 43.08 15.53
N SER A 741 30.72 43.51 14.55
CA SER A 741 31.50 44.76 14.65
C SER A 741 30.57 45.98 14.54
N LYS A 742 30.95 47.16 15.08
CA LYS A 742 30.05 48.35 15.15
C LYS A 742 29.46 48.81 13.79
N ASP A 743 30.05 48.40 12.67
CA ASP A 743 29.76 48.92 11.32
C ASP A 743 29.12 47.87 10.38
N GLU A 744 28.74 46.70 10.91
CA GLU A 744 28.16 45.59 10.15
C GLU A 744 26.78 45.18 10.73
N GLU A 745 25.83 44.81 9.90
CA GLU A 745 24.48 44.35 10.30
C GLU A 745 24.15 43.05 9.56
N TYR A 746 23.72 42.02 10.26
CA TYR A 746 23.23 40.78 9.65
C TYR A 746 21.80 40.50 10.12
N VAL A 747 20.91 40.15 9.18
CA VAL A 747 19.53 39.77 9.46
C VAL A 747 19.27 38.44 8.77
N MET A 748 18.95 37.42 9.56
CA MET A 748 18.44 36.15 9.05
C MET A 748 16.91 36.17 9.19
N LYS A 749 16.19 35.92 8.10
CA LYS A 749 14.73 35.79 8.11
C LYS A 749 14.35 34.37 7.74
N ILE A 750 13.42 33.79 8.48
CA ILE A 750 12.79 32.53 8.13
C ILE A 750 11.30 32.83 7.99
N ASP A 751 10.79 32.71 6.77
CA ASP A 751 9.41 33.01 6.39
C ASP A 751 8.80 31.76 5.76
N GLU A 752 7.94 31.06 6.51
CA GLU A 752 7.41 29.73 6.15
C GLU A 752 8.51 28.73 5.76
N ASN A 753 8.70 28.51 4.45
CA ASN A 753 9.70 27.64 3.86
C ASN A 753 10.90 28.42 3.28
N LYS A 754 10.97 29.75 3.37
CA LYS A 754 12.06 30.58 2.82
C LYS A 754 13.01 31.03 3.92
N THR A 755 14.30 30.73 3.76
CA THR A 755 15.35 31.36 4.55
C THR A 755 16.01 32.48 3.74
N SER A 756 16.30 33.62 4.36
CA SER A 756 17.09 34.67 3.74
C SER A 756 18.14 35.23 4.68
N LEU A 757 19.31 35.55 4.12
CA LEU A 757 20.44 36.16 4.80
C LEU A 757 20.68 37.54 4.19
N VAL A 758 20.50 38.57 5.01
CA VAL A 758 20.81 39.96 4.67
C VAL A 758 22.06 40.37 5.41
N TYR A 759 23.05 40.89 4.70
CA TYR A 759 24.25 41.52 5.27
C TYR A 759 24.25 43.00 4.88
N LYS A 760 24.60 43.89 5.80
CA LYS A 760 24.91 45.29 5.53
C LYS A 760 26.26 45.65 6.13
N LYS A 761 27.03 46.48 5.44
CA LYS A 761 28.29 47.04 5.93
C LYS A 761 28.42 48.49 5.48
N ASN A 762 28.79 49.39 6.39
CA ASN A 762 29.24 50.71 6.01
C ASN A 762 30.78 50.71 5.87
N ILE A 763 31.30 51.11 4.71
CA ILE A 763 32.73 51.35 4.50
C ILE A 763 32.89 52.80 4.06
N ASP A 764 33.47 53.65 4.91
CA ASP A 764 33.79 55.05 4.61
C ASP A 764 32.63 55.84 3.96
N GLY A 765 31.40 55.66 4.47
CA GLY A 765 30.20 56.34 3.94
C GLY A 765 29.49 55.62 2.79
N VAL A 766 29.90 54.38 2.46
CA VAL A 766 29.23 53.50 1.50
C VAL A 766 28.55 52.34 2.22
N ASP A 767 27.22 52.32 2.21
CA ASP A 767 26.39 51.20 2.65
C ASP A 767 26.35 50.10 1.58
N ILE A 768 26.95 48.96 1.88
CA ILE A 768 26.91 47.74 1.08
C ILE A 768 25.87 46.82 1.70
N LYS A 769 24.82 46.43 0.97
CA LYS A 769 23.82 45.43 1.39
C LYS A 769 23.86 44.21 0.47
N PHE A 770 24.04 43.03 1.03
CA PHE A 770 23.82 41.74 0.37
C PHE A 770 22.54 41.10 0.90
N ASP A 771 21.81 40.39 0.06
CA ASP A 771 20.52 39.79 0.39
C ASP A 771 20.36 38.51 -0.44
N SER A 772 20.43 37.36 0.21
CA SER A 772 20.29 36.04 -0.43
C SER A 772 19.12 35.28 0.16
N GLY A 773 18.43 34.47 -0.63
CA GLY A 773 17.35 33.60 -0.13
C GLY A 773 17.31 32.22 -0.77
N TYR A 774 16.72 31.28 -0.05
CA TYR A 774 16.63 29.87 -0.39
C TYR A 774 15.32 29.26 0.17
N GLU A 775 14.60 28.47 -0.63
CA GLU A 775 13.47 27.66 -0.17
C GLU A 775 13.93 26.33 0.46
N LEU A 776 13.67 26.15 1.75
CA LEU A 776 13.86 24.93 2.52
C LEU A 776 12.70 23.96 2.27
N PHE A 777 12.98 22.65 2.35
CA PHE A 777 11.99 21.57 2.36
C PHE A 777 11.16 21.38 1.07
N THR A 778 11.62 21.88 -0.07
CA THR A 778 11.04 21.57 -1.39
C THR A 778 12.00 20.70 -2.21
N GLU A 779 11.44 19.80 -3.03
CA GLU A 779 12.21 18.89 -3.91
C GLU A 779 13.03 19.68 -4.96
N ASN A 780 12.54 20.86 -5.36
CA ASN A 780 13.21 21.82 -6.23
C ASN A 780 13.17 23.23 -5.61
N PRO A 781 14.26 23.68 -4.97
CA PRO A 781 14.29 24.94 -4.22
C PRO A 781 14.64 26.16 -5.08
N ASP A 782 13.87 27.24 -4.93
CA ASP A 782 14.20 28.54 -5.52
C ASP A 782 15.31 29.25 -4.72
N TYR A 783 16.26 29.89 -5.43
CA TYR A 783 17.34 30.68 -4.83
C TYR A 783 17.48 32.06 -5.49
N TYR A 784 17.85 33.08 -4.69
CA TYR A 784 18.17 34.41 -5.20
C TYR A 784 19.35 35.05 -4.47
N PHE A 785 20.00 35.99 -5.14
CA PHE A 785 21.09 36.81 -4.60
C PHE A 785 20.99 38.25 -5.12
N ASN A 786 21.01 39.22 -4.21
CA ASN A 786 20.90 40.65 -4.50
C ASN A 786 22.02 41.41 -3.78
N LEU A 787 22.71 42.29 -4.52
CA LEU A 787 23.70 43.24 -3.99
C LEU A 787 23.21 44.67 -4.23
N LYS A 788 23.21 45.50 -3.20
CA LYS A 788 22.86 46.92 -3.24
C LYS A 788 23.96 47.75 -2.61
N LEU A 789 24.48 48.73 -3.36
CA LEU A 789 25.46 49.71 -2.89
C LEU A 789 24.77 51.07 -2.80
N THR A 790 24.88 51.75 -1.65
CA THR A 790 24.29 53.08 -1.41
C THR A 790 25.36 53.97 -0.80
N ARG A 791 25.62 55.15 -1.37
CA ARG A 791 26.55 56.13 -0.80
C ARG A 791 25.73 57.33 -0.34
N ASN A 792 25.79 57.65 0.95
CA ASN A 792 25.13 58.84 1.49
C ASN A 792 26.11 60.02 1.37
N PHE A 793 25.65 61.12 0.76
CA PHE A 793 26.41 62.37 0.61
C PHE A 793 26.16 63.33 1.77
#